data_AF-A0A8H8NQP0-F1
#
_entry.id   AF-A0A8H8NQP0-F1
#
_cell.length_a   1.000
_cell.length_b   1.000
_cell.length_c   1.000
_cell.angle_alpha   90.00
_cell.angle_beta   90.00
_cell.angle_gamma   90.00
#
_symmetry.space_group_name_H-M   'P 1'
#
loop_
_entity.id
_entity.type
_entity.pdbx_description
1 polymer ?
#
loop_
_entity_poly.entity_id
_entity_poly.type
_entity_poly.pdbx_seq_one_letter_code
_entity_poly.pdbx_strand_id
1 'polypeptide(L)'
;MRQPRSLTHSLATSAIIYNALFNAAPTFAQEAGSIVQVGDTLVSAMMMLLGNEEKVYMMDKVEGNAQIINGHPAWGAEWDIATNKATPMDMNSNVFCASGMHFPNGSFATFGGNGAIGPGGNDYDGTKAIRILDPCTTGNCAWFDNANVLAMQRKRWYSTAEPLADGSIILIGGFVNGGYINRNTPNIDPAYEGGAAEPTYEYWPSRYSKIFAQANYSTIMWDHDQNIETKLPDMPGRVIRVYPASGAVAMKPLTPENNWTPDILFCGGSDMPEDAWGNYSYPNINTWDYPASTDCHSIIPEPTDNSAPTYVKDDDLPDPRTMGQFILLPDGTMLVINGAANGTAGYAQATGQTALYGDMPWGMSLASAPVFKPVIYDPTKPSGKRWSDKGLSESKIPRLYHSSAILLPDASVLVAGSNPNVDVNLTTAFPTEYRAEIFYPPYFANISSRPVPHNLPTKLGYGGDSFDIELGPESYAGNANDAAKATKVVLVRPGFTTHAMNMGQRYVQLNNTFTVSDTGNITLHVSQVYPNPNLLQPGPVLMFVVVHGLPSVGKMLTVGTGKIEAQPTAAIAEKSNNDFAPGMAAVSRGLSISATGRRAQGESRSWITVRPRRRALLFLSSSTTIVLERQQLECSIRAGAAYATASQVPLQAYDDSHGPQTHGQYGDHQYGHNGYQSGGGASYDNYGGSAQTQYDPYYNPDDRRCKRRTTVGPAPEEEEPRVPVSPTGSVTFGFLDHYSARPGGGAHPPPGLSNLRQQQ
;
A
#
# COMPACT_ATOMS: atom_id res chain seq x y z
N MET A 1 -23.31 90.64 9.59
CA MET A 1 -24.76 90.44 9.84
C MET A 1 -25.26 89.34 8.91
N ARG A 2 -25.93 88.33 9.48
CA ARG A 2 -26.60 87.16 8.87
C ARG A 2 -25.70 86.08 8.23
N GLN A 3 -25.77 84.89 8.84
CA GLN A 3 -25.14 83.63 8.45
C GLN A 3 -25.78 82.99 7.20
N PRO A 4 -25.05 82.12 6.48
CA PRO A 4 -25.49 81.51 5.24
C PRO A 4 -26.09 80.11 5.46
N ARG A 5 -26.97 79.68 4.54
CA ARG A 5 -27.20 78.26 4.25
C ARG A 5 -27.21 78.08 2.74
N SER A 6 -26.22 77.35 2.24
CA SER A 6 -26.06 76.96 0.84
C SER A 6 -26.80 75.66 0.57
N LEU A 7 -27.47 75.61 -0.59
CA LEU A 7 -28.00 74.39 -1.20
C LEU A 7 -26.88 73.50 -1.74
N THR A 8 -27.00 72.19 -1.57
CA THR A 8 -26.48 71.19 -2.51
C THR A 8 -27.45 70.02 -2.61
N HIS A 9 -27.70 69.57 -3.85
CA HIS A 9 -28.58 68.48 -4.22
C HIS A 9 -28.07 67.12 -3.72
N SER A 10 -28.99 66.27 -3.25
CA SER A 10 -28.73 64.89 -2.83
C SER A 10 -28.96 63.94 -4.01
N LEU A 11 -27.91 63.22 -4.41
CA LEU A 11 -27.97 62.02 -5.24
C LEU A 11 -27.94 60.82 -4.31
N ALA A 12 -28.96 59.96 -4.39
CA ALA A 12 -29.08 58.74 -3.62
C ALA A 12 -28.12 57.67 -4.18
N THR A 13 -27.20 57.19 -3.36
CA THR A 13 -26.42 55.97 -3.59
C THR A 13 -26.98 54.85 -2.72
N SER A 14 -27.63 53.86 -3.35
CA SER A 14 -27.99 52.59 -2.71
C SER A 14 -26.75 51.72 -2.57
N ALA A 15 -26.30 51.48 -1.34
CA ALA A 15 -25.31 50.46 -1.04
C ALA A 15 -26.04 49.11 -0.83
N ILE A 16 -25.88 48.19 -1.77
CA ILE A 16 -26.27 46.79 -1.61
C ILE A 16 -25.12 46.08 -0.89
N ILE A 17 -25.31 45.78 0.39
CA ILE A 17 -24.39 44.92 1.15
C ILE A 17 -24.71 43.47 0.77
N TYR A 18 -23.84 42.84 -0.01
CA TYR A 18 -23.82 41.39 -0.17
C TYR A 18 -23.30 40.75 1.11
N ASN A 19 -24.21 40.30 1.97
CA ASN A 19 -23.87 39.32 3.01
C ASN A 19 -23.72 37.95 2.34
N ALA A 20 -22.50 37.64 1.87
CA ALA A 20 -22.14 36.26 1.58
C ALA A 20 -22.04 35.51 2.92
N LEU A 21 -23.10 34.77 3.25
CA LEU A 21 -23.05 33.74 4.29
C LEU A 21 -22.11 32.63 3.79
N PHE A 22 -20.83 32.74 4.10
CA PHE A 22 -19.95 31.57 4.09
C PHE A 22 -20.46 30.64 5.19
N ASN A 23 -21.14 29.56 4.79
CA ASN A 23 -21.31 28.40 5.65
C ASN A 23 -19.90 27.86 5.91
N ALA A 24 -19.26 28.31 7.00
CA ALA A 24 -18.06 27.67 7.50
C ALA A 24 -18.42 26.21 7.79
N ALA A 25 -17.80 25.29 7.06
CA ALA A 25 -17.86 23.88 7.40
C ALA A 25 -17.42 23.73 8.87
N PRO A 26 -18.00 22.78 9.63
CA PRO A 26 -17.55 22.52 10.99
C PRO A 26 -16.04 22.28 10.96
N THR A 27 -15.28 23.13 11.66
CA THR A 27 -13.85 22.92 11.86
C THR A 27 -13.69 21.74 12.80
N PHE A 28 -13.40 20.56 12.25
CA PHE A 28 -13.11 19.37 13.05
C PHE A 28 -11.85 19.63 13.90
N ALA A 29 -11.88 19.18 15.16
CA ALA A 29 -10.72 19.29 16.04
C ALA A 29 -9.59 18.41 15.50
N GLN A 30 -8.49 19.03 15.06
CA GLN A 30 -7.31 18.35 14.55
C GLN A 30 -6.41 17.88 15.69
N GLU A 31 -6.95 17.09 16.60
CA GLU A 31 -6.22 16.61 17.78
C GLU A 31 -5.19 15.55 17.35
N ALA A 32 -3.96 15.68 17.86
CA ALA A 32 -2.86 14.79 17.52
C ALA A 32 -3.15 13.33 17.93
N GLY A 33 -2.93 12.40 17.02
CA GLY A 33 -3.22 10.98 17.21
C GLY A 33 -4.71 10.62 17.16
N SER A 34 -5.60 11.59 16.90
CA SER A 34 -7.04 11.33 16.84
C SER A 34 -7.50 10.80 15.48
N ILE A 35 -8.58 10.03 15.48
CA ILE A 35 -9.37 9.72 14.28
C ILE A 35 -10.79 10.25 14.46
N VAL A 36 -11.25 11.05 13.50
CA VAL A 36 -12.53 11.75 13.59
C VAL A 36 -13.38 11.48 12.36
N GLN A 37 -14.68 11.24 12.55
CA GLN A 37 -15.63 11.12 11.45
C GLN A 37 -15.89 12.51 10.84
N VAL A 38 -15.76 12.65 9.51
CA VAL A 38 -15.80 13.96 8.83
C VAL A 38 -16.92 14.13 7.79
N GLY A 39 -17.49 13.05 7.26
CA GLY A 39 -18.56 13.15 6.27
C GLY A 39 -18.99 11.80 5.70
N ASP A 40 -19.70 11.87 4.58
CA ASP A 40 -20.28 10.72 3.87
C ASP A 40 -19.76 10.69 2.43
N THR A 41 -19.27 9.54 1.99
CA THR A 41 -18.63 9.34 0.69
C THR A 41 -19.61 9.05 -0.44
N LEU A 42 -20.92 8.89 -0.15
CA LEU A 42 -22.03 8.53 -1.05
C LEU A 42 -21.95 7.13 -1.67
N VAL A 43 -20.76 6.56 -1.75
CA VAL A 43 -20.44 5.21 -2.22
C VAL A 43 -19.50 4.57 -1.20
N SER A 44 -19.51 3.24 -1.06
CA SER A 44 -18.55 2.57 -0.19
C SER A 44 -17.18 2.70 -0.85
N ALA A 45 -16.30 3.56 -0.31
CA ALA A 45 -15.02 3.91 -0.93
C ALA A 45 -14.01 2.74 -0.89
N MET A 46 -14.25 1.71 -1.69
CA MET A 46 -13.46 0.47 -1.78
C MET A 46 -12.12 0.69 -2.47
N MET A 47 -12.04 1.71 -3.30
CA MET A 47 -10.86 2.13 -4.04
C MET A 47 -10.71 3.64 -3.91
N MET A 48 -9.50 4.13 -3.65
CA MET A 48 -9.23 5.58 -3.61
C MET A 48 -7.92 5.96 -4.30
N LEU A 49 -7.90 7.17 -4.86
CA LEU A 49 -6.69 7.85 -5.33
C LEU A 49 -6.75 9.34 -5.01
N LEU A 50 -5.58 9.95 -4.76
CA LEU A 50 -5.44 11.40 -4.62
C LEU A 50 -5.13 11.99 -6.01
N GLY A 51 -6.08 12.71 -6.59
CA GLY A 51 -5.91 13.21 -7.96
C GLY A 51 -5.14 14.53 -8.03
N ASN A 52 -5.33 15.42 -7.05
CA ASN A 52 -4.62 16.70 -6.94
C ASN A 52 -4.61 17.19 -5.47
N GLU A 53 -4.27 18.45 -5.22
CA GLU A 53 -4.21 19.02 -3.86
C GLU A 53 -5.60 19.22 -3.21
N GLU A 54 -6.69 19.03 -3.95
CA GLU A 54 -8.05 19.39 -3.54
C GLU A 54 -9.02 18.20 -3.51
N LYS A 55 -8.76 17.17 -4.33
CA LYS A 55 -9.72 16.10 -4.62
C LYS A 55 -9.13 14.71 -4.43
N VAL A 56 -9.89 13.86 -3.73
CA VAL A 56 -9.73 12.40 -3.72
C VAL A 56 -10.84 11.80 -4.58
N TYR A 57 -10.53 10.79 -5.39
CA TYR A 57 -11.52 10.07 -6.19
C TYR A 57 -11.75 8.69 -5.59
N MET A 58 -13.01 8.32 -5.46
CA MET A 58 -13.48 7.11 -4.79
C MET A 58 -14.26 6.27 -5.79
N MET A 59 -14.03 4.97 -5.76
CA MET A 59 -14.79 4.00 -6.54
C MET A 59 -15.28 2.89 -5.64
N ASP A 60 -16.43 2.36 -6.02
CA ASP A 60 -17.17 1.30 -5.34
C ASP A 60 -17.45 0.17 -6.35
N LYS A 61 -18.06 -0.91 -5.88
CA LYS A 61 -18.68 -1.87 -6.77
C LYS A 61 -20.04 -1.37 -7.25
N VAL A 62 -20.51 -1.94 -8.36
CA VAL A 62 -21.91 -1.72 -8.78
C VAL A 62 -22.80 -2.44 -7.77
N GLU A 63 -23.57 -1.66 -7.01
CA GLU A 63 -24.47 -2.17 -5.97
C GLU A 63 -25.64 -1.20 -5.75
N GLY A 64 -26.62 -1.59 -4.92
CA GLY A 64 -27.84 -0.84 -4.63
C GLY A 64 -27.64 0.44 -3.80
N ASN A 65 -26.61 1.24 -4.08
CA ASN A 65 -26.34 2.50 -3.40
C ASN A 65 -27.53 3.46 -3.51
N ALA A 66 -27.87 4.12 -2.40
CA ALA A 66 -29.00 5.05 -2.35
C ALA A 66 -28.78 6.30 -3.20
N GLN A 67 -27.52 6.71 -3.36
CA GLN A 67 -27.16 7.83 -4.23
C GLN A 67 -27.36 7.44 -5.69
N ILE A 68 -28.15 8.23 -6.42
CA ILE A 68 -28.42 8.03 -7.85
C ILE A 68 -27.68 9.09 -8.68
N ILE A 69 -27.16 8.68 -9.83
CA ILE A 69 -26.62 9.54 -10.89
C ILE A 69 -27.07 8.98 -12.24
N ASN A 70 -27.48 9.84 -13.17
CA ASN A 70 -27.89 9.46 -14.53
C ASN A 70 -28.87 8.27 -14.63
N GLY A 71 -29.72 8.08 -13.62
CA GLY A 71 -30.73 7.03 -13.59
C GLY A 71 -30.24 5.65 -13.09
N HIS A 72 -29.05 5.56 -12.50
CA HIS A 72 -28.54 4.35 -11.83
C HIS A 72 -27.89 4.69 -10.48
N PRO A 73 -27.71 3.70 -9.58
CA PRO A 73 -26.89 3.87 -8.38
C PRO A 73 -25.49 4.38 -8.71
N ALA A 74 -24.95 5.26 -7.88
CA ALA A 74 -23.58 5.74 -8.02
C ALA A 74 -22.60 4.65 -7.51
N TRP A 75 -21.51 4.44 -8.25
CA TRP A 75 -20.35 3.65 -7.80
C TRP A 75 -19.03 4.38 -8.02
N GLY A 76 -19.11 5.69 -8.26
CA GLY A 76 -17.98 6.62 -8.29
C GLY A 76 -18.35 7.90 -7.56
N ALA A 77 -17.37 8.53 -6.92
CA ALA A 77 -17.52 9.84 -6.29
C ALA A 77 -16.19 10.60 -6.28
N GLU A 78 -16.27 11.92 -6.33
CA GLU A 78 -15.16 12.80 -5.96
C GLU A 78 -15.38 13.34 -4.55
N TRP A 79 -14.32 13.45 -3.77
CA TRP A 79 -14.30 13.99 -2.42
C TRP A 79 -13.51 15.28 -2.39
N ASP A 80 -14.17 16.37 -1.98
CA ASP A 80 -13.56 17.67 -1.75
C ASP A 80 -12.90 17.73 -0.37
N ILE A 81 -11.57 17.84 -0.35
CA ILE A 81 -10.77 17.81 0.88
C ILE A 81 -11.09 18.99 1.80
N ALA A 82 -11.32 20.17 1.24
CA ALA A 82 -11.54 21.38 2.02
C ALA A 82 -12.90 21.38 2.74
N THR A 83 -13.93 20.83 2.10
CA THR A 83 -15.30 20.85 2.60
C THR A 83 -15.76 19.53 3.21
N ASN A 84 -14.98 18.45 3.04
CA ASN A 84 -15.33 17.08 3.43
C ASN A 84 -16.68 16.63 2.83
N LYS A 85 -16.87 16.92 1.54
CA LYS A 85 -18.11 16.58 0.81
C LYS A 85 -17.80 15.75 -0.42
N ALA A 86 -18.55 14.69 -0.60
CA ALA A 86 -18.55 13.92 -1.83
C ALA A 86 -19.57 14.46 -2.85
N THR A 87 -19.23 14.31 -4.13
CA THR A 87 -20.14 14.49 -5.28
C THR A 87 -20.12 13.20 -6.10
N PRO A 88 -21.27 12.62 -6.46
CA PRO A 88 -21.28 11.38 -7.24
C PRO A 88 -20.70 11.63 -8.63
N MET A 89 -19.97 10.64 -9.14
CA MET A 89 -19.38 10.65 -10.46
C MET A 89 -19.92 9.50 -11.29
N ASP A 90 -20.19 9.79 -12.55
CA ASP A 90 -20.68 8.79 -13.48
C ASP A 90 -19.55 7.89 -13.97
N MET A 91 -19.85 6.61 -14.08
CA MET A 91 -18.97 5.55 -14.56
C MET A 91 -19.85 4.53 -15.29
N ASN A 92 -19.37 3.97 -16.40
CA ASN A 92 -20.20 3.11 -17.25
C ASN A 92 -20.04 1.63 -16.90
N SER A 93 -18.80 1.19 -16.72
CA SER A 93 -18.48 -0.22 -16.54
C SER A 93 -18.15 -0.54 -15.08
N ASN A 94 -18.32 -1.81 -14.69
CA ASN A 94 -18.16 -2.26 -13.31
C ASN A 94 -16.69 -2.24 -12.86
N VAL A 95 -16.31 -1.24 -12.06
CA VAL A 95 -14.93 -1.00 -11.60
C VAL A 95 -14.53 -1.87 -10.40
N PHE A 96 -15.47 -2.63 -9.83
CA PHE A 96 -15.19 -3.51 -8.70
C PHE A 96 -13.98 -4.41 -8.99
N CYS A 97 -13.01 -4.46 -8.09
CA CYS A 97 -11.81 -5.30 -8.19
C CYS A 97 -10.80 -4.88 -9.26
N ALA A 98 -10.90 -3.65 -9.79
CA ALA A 98 -9.90 -3.07 -10.66
C ALA A 98 -8.60 -2.74 -9.90
N SER A 99 -7.46 -2.77 -10.60
CA SER A 99 -6.27 -2.04 -10.18
C SER A 99 -6.30 -0.62 -10.71
N GLY A 100 -5.44 0.26 -10.20
CA GLY A 100 -5.30 1.60 -10.73
C GLY A 100 -3.91 2.18 -10.57
N MET A 101 -3.58 3.14 -11.42
CA MET A 101 -2.29 3.80 -11.42
C MET A 101 -2.30 5.14 -12.15
N HIS A 102 -1.37 6.03 -11.78
CA HIS A 102 -1.15 7.29 -12.51
C HIS A 102 -0.31 7.08 -13.78
N PHE A 103 -0.50 7.97 -14.75
CA PHE A 103 0.43 8.19 -15.86
C PHE A 103 1.41 9.34 -15.56
N PRO A 104 2.51 9.47 -16.33
CA PRO A 104 3.49 10.53 -16.13
C PRO A 104 2.91 11.95 -16.23
N ASN A 105 1.85 12.14 -17.01
CA ASN A 105 1.19 13.43 -17.20
C ASN A 105 0.26 13.84 -16.04
N GLY A 106 0.08 12.99 -15.03
CA GLY A 106 -0.80 13.24 -13.88
C GLY A 106 -2.23 12.72 -14.03
N SER A 107 -2.61 12.20 -15.21
CA SER A 107 -3.86 11.45 -15.37
C SER A 107 -3.79 10.11 -14.61
N PHE A 108 -4.93 9.55 -14.27
CA PHE A 108 -5.05 8.24 -13.61
C PHE A 108 -5.85 7.28 -14.48
N ALA A 109 -5.53 6.00 -14.38
CA ALA A 109 -6.31 4.94 -14.98
C ALA A 109 -6.66 3.83 -13.99
N THR A 110 -7.83 3.23 -14.20
CA THR A 110 -8.18 1.94 -13.61
C THR A 110 -8.22 0.87 -14.70
N PHE A 111 -7.85 -0.35 -14.32
CA PHE A 111 -7.67 -1.48 -15.23
C PHE A 111 -8.44 -2.69 -14.73
N GLY A 112 -9.28 -3.23 -15.61
CA GLY A 112 -10.12 -4.38 -15.32
C GLY A 112 -11.27 -4.03 -14.39
N GLY A 113 -11.73 -5.04 -13.68
CA GLY A 113 -12.88 -4.96 -12.81
C GLY A 113 -13.73 -6.22 -12.88
N ASN A 114 -15.02 -6.07 -12.57
CA ASN A 114 -15.95 -7.19 -12.52
C ASN A 114 -16.82 -7.25 -13.79
N GLY A 115 -17.47 -8.39 -14.01
CA GLY A 115 -18.50 -8.51 -15.02
C GLY A 115 -19.71 -7.63 -14.70
N ALA A 116 -20.50 -7.29 -15.71
CA ALA A 116 -21.77 -6.60 -15.52
C ALA A 116 -22.72 -7.45 -14.68
N ILE A 117 -23.48 -6.84 -13.78
CA ILE A 117 -24.37 -7.60 -12.86
C ILE A 117 -25.84 -7.63 -13.32
N GLY A 118 -26.43 -6.51 -13.80
CA GLY A 118 -27.80 -6.38 -14.37
C GLY A 118 -29.01 -7.00 -13.61
N PRO A 119 -30.28 -6.68 -13.95
CA PRO A 119 -30.88 -5.35 -14.18
C PRO A 119 -31.27 -4.69 -12.84
N GLY A 120 -30.60 -3.58 -12.53
CA GLY A 120 -30.72 -2.79 -11.28
C GLY A 120 -29.66 -1.67 -11.21
N GLY A 121 -28.52 -1.91 -11.88
CA GLY A 121 -27.63 -0.89 -12.44
C GLY A 121 -27.54 -1.11 -13.95
N ASN A 122 -27.52 -0.04 -14.74
CA ASN A 122 -27.29 -0.09 -16.18
C ASN A 122 -25.78 -0.19 -16.46
N ASP A 123 -25.08 -1.17 -15.87
CA ASP A 123 -23.63 -1.27 -15.92
C ASP A 123 -23.12 -2.11 -17.10
N TYR A 124 -21.91 -1.80 -17.58
CA TYR A 124 -21.21 -2.54 -18.62
C TYR A 124 -20.11 -3.44 -18.03
N ASP A 125 -19.69 -4.46 -18.79
CA ASP A 125 -18.61 -5.38 -18.39
C ASP A 125 -17.29 -4.62 -18.17
N GLY A 126 -16.80 -4.64 -16.93
CA GLY A 126 -15.58 -3.99 -16.51
C GLY A 126 -14.33 -4.86 -16.62
N THR A 127 -14.45 -6.17 -16.89
CA THR A 127 -13.33 -7.11 -16.81
C THR A 127 -12.16 -6.78 -17.75
N LYS A 128 -12.42 -6.06 -18.85
CA LYS A 128 -11.40 -5.55 -19.79
C LYS A 128 -11.30 -4.03 -19.84
N ALA A 129 -12.05 -3.32 -19.01
CA ALA A 129 -12.12 -1.87 -19.09
C ALA A 129 -10.77 -1.22 -18.78
N ILE A 130 -10.50 -0.12 -19.48
CA ILE A 130 -9.50 0.86 -19.08
C ILE A 130 -10.26 2.16 -18.93
N ARG A 131 -10.30 2.71 -17.71
CA ARG A 131 -11.01 3.95 -17.42
C ARG A 131 -9.99 5.01 -17.10
N ILE A 132 -10.04 6.16 -17.77
CA ILE A 132 -9.07 7.26 -17.58
C ILE A 132 -9.77 8.44 -16.93
N LEU A 133 -9.10 9.06 -15.97
CA LEU A 133 -9.52 10.29 -15.32
C LEU A 133 -8.38 11.30 -15.40
N ASP A 134 -8.69 12.49 -15.87
CA ASP A 134 -7.84 13.67 -15.71
C ASP A 134 -8.32 14.44 -14.47
N PRO A 135 -7.56 14.44 -13.36
CA PRO A 135 -7.96 15.15 -12.16
C PRO A 135 -8.10 16.65 -12.44
N CYS A 136 -9.21 17.24 -12.01
CA CYS A 136 -9.47 18.66 -12.21
C CYS A 136 -9.79 19.37 -10.87
N THR A 137 -9.56 20.68 -10.80
CA THR A 137 -9.83 21.51 -9.61
C THR A 137 -11.17 22.24 -9.72
N THR A 138 -11.63 22.54 -10.94
CA THR A 138 -12.93 23.18 -11.20
C THR A 138 -13.64 22.51 -12.38
N GLY A 139 -14.91 22.13 -12.20
CA GLY A 139 -15.77 21.62 -13.26
C GLY A 139 -15.82 20.09 -13.40
N ASN A 140 -16.46 19.64 -14.48
CA ASN A 140 -16.86 18.26 -14.79
C ASN A 140 -15.66 17.30 -15.00
N CYS A 141 -14.92 16.96 -13.94
CA CYS A 141 -14.02 15.83 -14.01
C CYS A 141 -14.89 14.59 -14.29
N ALA A 142 -14.59 13.86 -15.36
CA ALA A 142 -15.40 12.73 -15.78
C ALA A 142 -14.48 11.57 -16.14
N TRP A 143 -14.92 10.36 -15.82
CA TRP A 143 -14.25 9.16 -16.29
C TRP A 143 -14.47 9.01 -17.78
N PHE A 144 -13.38 8.88 -18.53
CA PHE A 144 -13.43 8.24 -19.83
C PHE A 144 -13.57 6.74 -19.61
N ASP A 145 -14.76 6.21 -19.88
CA ASP A 145 -15.09 4.79 -19.68
C ASP A 145 -15.86 4.27 -20.89
N ASN A 146 -15.11 3.80 -21.90
CA ASN A 146 -15.67 3.28 -23.14
C ASN A 146 -14.80 2.16 -23.72
N ALA A 147 -15.19 0.92 -23.40
CA ALA A 147 -14.48 -0.29 -23.81
C ALA A 147 -14.43 -0.51 -25.35
N ASN A 148 -15.29 0.17 -26.14
CA ASN A 148 -15.24 0.08 -27.61
C ASN A 148 -14.06 0.87 -28.20
N VAL A 149 -13.53 1.84 -27.45
CA VAL A 149 -12.41 2.70 -27.88
C VAL A 149 -11.12 2.24 -27.22
N LEU A 150 -11.16 1.93 -25.92
CA LEU A 150 -9.99 1.56 -25.14
C LEU A 150 -10.33 0.40 -24.20
N ALA A 151 -9.65 -0.73 -24.39
CA ALA A 151 -9.82 -1.90 -23.56
C ALA A 151 -8.53 -2.73 -23.51
N MET A 152 -8.38 -3.49 -22.43
CA MET A 152 -7.33 -4.48 -22.30
C MET A 152 -7.57 -5.67 -23.24
N GLN A 153 -6.48 -6.33 -23.63
CA GLN A 153 -6.55 -7.56 -24.43
C GLN A 153 -7.06 -8.77 -23.62
N ARG A 154 -6.92 -8.73 -22.30
CA ARG A 154 -7.25 -9.81 -21.36
C ARG A 154 -8.15 -9.31 -20.23
N LYS A 155 -8.98 -10.21 -19.71
CA LYS A 155 -9.81 -9.96 -18.54
C LYS A 155 -8.95 -9.96 -17.29
N ARG A 156 -9.18 -9.04 -16.36
CA ARG A 156 -8.48 -9.01 -15.07
C ARG A 156 -9.40 -8.55 -13.94
N TRP A 157 -9.36 -9.30 -12.85
CA TRP A 157 -10.03 -9.08 -11.57
C TRP A 157 -8.98 -9.28 -10.46
N TYR A 158 -8.79 -8.30 -9.58
CA TYR A 158 -7.65 -8.26 -8.64
C TYR A 158 -6.28 -8.41 -9.31
N SER A 159 -6.09 -7.72 -10.43
CA SER A 159 -4.73 -7.46 -10.91
C SER A 159 -4.01 -6.48 -10.01
N THR A 160 -2.69 -6.41 -10.16
CA THR A 160 -1.85 -5.34 -9.64
C THR A 160 -1.37 -4.47 -10.80
N ALA A 161 -1.31 -3.15 -10.59
CA ALA A 161 -0.73 -2.21 -11.54
C ALA A 161 0.46 -1.49 -10.91
N GLU A 162 1.52 -1.26 -11.68
CA GLU A 162 2.63 -0.41 -11.25
C GLU A 162 3.20 0.38 -12.44
N PRO A 163 3.59 1.67 -12.27
CA PRO A 163 4.43 2.34 -13.26
C PRO A 163 5.81 1.69 -13.38
N LEU A 164 6.41 1.83 -14.55
CA LEU A 164 7.80 1.46 -14.84
C LEU A 164 8.69 2.71 -14.98
N ALA A 165 9.99 2.50 -15.11
CA ALA A 165 11.00 3.56 -15.22
C ALA A 165 10.75 4.55 -16.38
N ASP A 166 10.14 4.09 -17.46
CA ASP A 166 9.78 4.90 -18.64
C ASP A 166 8.39 5.56 -18.50
N GLY A 167 7.65 5.27 -17.44
CA GLY A 167 6.30 5.77 -17.21
C GLY A 167 5.17 4.95 -17.84
N SER A 168 5.48 3.85 -18.53
CA SER A 168 4.47 2.85 -18.89
C SER A 168 3.96 2.14 -17.64
N ILE A 169 2.84 1.43 -17.76
CA ILE A 169 2.22 0.70 -16.63
C ILE A 169 2.23 -0.79 -16.95
N ILE A 170 2.79 -1.58 -16.04
CA ILE A 170 2.70 -3.04 -16.10
C ILE A 170 1.46 -3.52 -15.32
N LEU A 171 0.74 -4.47 -15.90
CA LEU A 171 -0.41 -5.13 -15.27
C LEU A 171 -0.05 -6.58 -15.00
N ILE A 172 -0.17 -7.00 -13.74
CA ILE A 172 0.36 -8.28 -13.27
C ILE A 172 -0.76 -9.05 -12.60
N GLY A 173 -0.90 -10.32 -12.97
CA GLY A 173 -1.88 -11.22 -12.40
C GLY A 173 -3.33 -10.80 -12.58
N GLY A 174 -4.18 -11.32 -11.71
CA GLY A 174 -5.61 -11.10 -11.74
C GLY A 174 -6.34 -12.29 -12.36
N PHE A 175 -7.46 -12.64 -11.73
CA PHE A 175 -8.32 -13.72 -12.16
C PHE A 175 -9.23 -13.25 -13.30
N VAL A 176 -9.76 -14.14 -14.13
CA VAL A 176 -10.65 -13.72 -15.23
C VAL A 176 -12.12 -13.59 -14.81
N ASN A 177 -12.54 -14.25 -13.71
CA ASN A 177 -13.95 -14.41 -13.33
C ASN A 177 -14.25 -14.29 -11.79
N GLY A 178 -13.36 -13.71 -10.98
CA GLY A 178 -13.49 -13.64 -9.51
C GLY A 178 -13.34 -14.96 -8.72
N GLY A 179 -12.95 -14.86 -7.44
CA GLY A 179 -12.96 -16.00 -6.51
C GLY A 179 -12.14 -15.81 -5.22
N TYR A 180 -12.39 -16.66 -4.22
CA TYR A 180 -11.61 -16.82 -2.99
C TYR A 180 -10.50 -17.86 -3.21
N ILE A 181 -9.30 -17.42 -3.59
CA ILE A 181 -8.24 -18.31 -4.06
C ILE A 181 -6.91 -18.08 -3.34
N ASN A 182 -6.39 -19.14 -2.72
CA ASN A 182 -5.01 -19.21 -2.27
C ASN A 182 -4.58 -20.68 -2.31
N ARG A 183 -3.69 -21.03 -3.23
CA ARG A 183 -3.26 -22.42 -3.45
C ARG A 183 -1.77 -22.47 -3.73
N ASN A 184 -1.11 -23.54 -3.31
CA ASN A 184 0.30 -23.77 -3.61
C ASN A 184 0.55 -25.01 -4.50
N THR A 185 -0.50 -25.53 -5.14
CA THR A 185 -0.37 -26.60 -6.13
C THR A 185 -0.82 -26.09 -7.48
N PRO A 186 -0.06 -26.37 -8.57
CA PRO A 186 -0.51 -26.05 -9.92
C PRO A 186 -1.80 -26.83 -10.19
N ASN A 187 -2.87 -26.16 -10.65
CA ASN A 187 -3.96 -26.90 -11.26
C ASN A 187 -3.47 -27.45 -12.61
N ILE A 188 -3.77 -28.71 -12.87
CA ILE A 188 -3.15 -29.50 -13.94
C ILE A 188 -3.89 -29.24 -15.27
N ASP A 189 -3.96 -27.98 -15.72
CA ASP A 189 -4.64 -27.55 -16.95
C ASP A 189 -3.75 -26.62 -17.82
N PRO A 190 -3.74 -26.76 -19.17
CA PRO A 190 -2.57 -26.43 -20.02
C PRO A 190 -2.22 -24.96 -20.25
N ALA A 191 -2.71 -24.00 -19.46
CA ALA A 191 -2.04 -22.70 -19.41
C ALA A 191 -1.93 -22.15 -17.99
N TYR A 192 -2.95 -22.35 -17.13
CA TYR A 192 -2.92 -21.97 -15.70
C TYR A 192 -3.98 -22.76 -14.92
N GLU A 193 -5.26 -22.40 -15.09
CA GLU A 193 -6.44 -22.90 -14.36
C GLU A 193 -7.63 -23.01 -15.36
N GLY A 194 -7.50 -23.77 -16.45
CA GLY A 194 -8.51 -23.74 -17.53
C GLY A 194 -8.51 -22.44 -18.34
N GLY A 195 -7.43 -21.66 -18.25
CA GLY A 195 -7.36 -20.29 -18.76
C GLY A 195 -8.10 -19.25 -17.90
N ALA A 196 -8.51 -19.60 -16.68
CA ALA A 196 -9.29 -18.72 -15.81
C ALA A 196 -8.48 -17.87 -14.82
N ALA A 197 -7.21 -18.21 -14.60
CA ALA A 197 -6.35 -17.49 -13.67
C ALA A 197 -5.07 -17.03 -14.36
N GLU A 198 -4.69 -15.79 -14.15
CA GLU A 198 -3.28 -15.40 -14.18
C GLU A 198 -2.84 -15.33 -12.71
N PRO A 199 -1.68 -15.85 -12.30
CA PRO A 199 -1.30 -15.86 -10.89
C PRO A 199 -1.36 -14.43 -10.32
N THR A 200 -1.99 -14.23 -9.17
CA THR A 200 -2.07 -12.91 -8.53
C THR A 200 -0.75 -12.60 -7.84
N TYR A 201 -0.21 -11.40 -8.07
CA TYR A 201 1.07 -10.98 -7.49
C TYR A 201 0.93 -9.63 -6.79
N GLU A 202 1.55 -9.48 -5.63
CA GLU A 202 1.85 -8.17 -5.08
C GLU A 202 3.22 -7.70 -5.58
N TYR A 203 3.33 -6.43 -6.00
CA TYR A 203 4.44 -5.93 -6.79
C TYR A 203 5.25 -4.83 -6.09
N TRP A 204 6.58 -4.88 -6.22
CA TRP A 204 7.48 -3.77 -5.90
C TRP A 204 8.62 -3.65 -6.93
N PRO A 205 8.90 -2.44 -7.46
CA PRO A 205 9.96 -2.22 -8.42
C PRO A 205 11.28 -2.33 -7.67
N SER A 206 12.24 -2.97 -8.31
CA SER A 206 13.56 -3.17 -7.76
C SER A 206 14.41 -1.90 -7.96
N ARG A 207 15.62 -1.88 -7.41
CA ARG A 207 16.58 -0.80 -7.71
C ARG A 207 17.01 -0.87 -9.19
N TYR A 208 16.88 -2.03 -9.81
CA TYR A 208 17.08 -2.25 -11.24
C TYR A 208 15.72 -2.39 -11.96
N SER A 209 15.70 -2.82 -13.22
CA SER A 209 14.45 -2.98 -14.01
C SER A 209 13.62 -4.22 -13.62
N LYS A 210 13.94 -4.87 -12.49
CA LYS A 210 13.28 -6.12 -12.08
C LYS A 210 12.12 -5.85 -11.13
N ILE A 211 11.34 -6.90 -10.93
CA ILE A 211 10.07 -6.88 -10.24
C ILE A 211 10.15 -7.86 -9.08
N PHE A 212 10.04 -7.36 -7.86
CA PHE A 212 9.84 -8.23 -6.71
C PHE A 212 8.36 -8.60 -6.62
N ALA A 213 8.05 -9.89 -6.53
CA ALA A 213 6.68 -10.38 -6.47
C ALA A 213 6.47 -11.51 -5.47
N GLN A 214 5.31 -11.51 -4.81
CA GLN A 214 4.86 -12.59 -3.93
C GLN A 214 3.56 -13.21 -4.45
N ALA A 215 3.48 -14.54 -4.42
CA ALA A 215 2.26 -15.32 -4.67
C ALA A 215 2.20 -16.45 -3.65
N ASN A 216 1.06 -16.60 -2.97
CA ASN A 216 0.96 -17.42 -1.76
C ASN A 216 2.09 -17.05 -0.77
N TYR A 217 2.90 -18.01 -0.32
CA TYR A 217 4.11 -17.76 0.47
C TYR A 217 5.39 -17.74 -0.37
N SER A 218 5.32 -17.96 -1.69
CA SER A 218 6.48 -17.98 -2.56
C SER A 218 6.84 -16.58 -3.06
N THR A 219 8.15 -16.34 -3.19
CA THR A 219 8.71 -15.05 -3.55
C THR A 219 9.62 -15.18 -4.75
N ILE A 220 9.52 -14.26 -5.70
CA ILE A 220 10.37 -14.21 -6.89
C ILE A 220 10.89 -12.81 -7.15
N MET A 221 11.98 -12.75 -7.90
CA MET A 221 12.40 -11.59 -8.66
C MET A 221 12.16 -11.88 -10.15
N TRP A 222 11.42 -11.04 -10.85
CA TRP A 222 11.10 -11.20 -12.26
C TRP A 222 11.74 -10.09 -13.09
N ASP A 223 12.58 -10.48 -14.03
CA ASP A 223 13.07 -9.62 -15.10
C ASP A 223 12.03 -9.65 -16.22
N HIS A 224 11.16 -8.63 -16.27
CA HIS A 224 10.06 -8.59 -17.23
C HIS A 224 10.50 -8.30 -18.67
N ASP A 225 11.66 -7.66 -18.86
CA ASP A 225 12.23 -7.40 -20.18
C ASP A 225 12.70 -8.69 -20.84
N GLN A 226 13.33 -9.57 -20.05
CA GLN A 226 13.84 -10.88 -20.50
C GLN A 226 12.87 -12.03 -20.27
N ASN A 227 11.80 -11.76 -19.52
CA ASN A 227 10.87 -12.75 -18.99
C ASN A 227 11.56 -13.87 -18.20
N ILE A 228 12.45 -13.51 -17.27
CA ILE A 228 13.22 -14.47 -16.44
C ILE A 228 12.80 -14.33 -14.98
N GLU A 229 12.29 -15.41 -14.41
CA GLU A 229 11.98 -15.49 -12.98
C GLU A 229 13.14 -16.10 -12.21
N THR A 230 13.51 -15.46 -11.10
CA THR A 230 14.49 -15.94 -10.14
C THR A 230 13.80 -16.18 -8.81
N LYS A 231 13.76 -17.44 -8.36
CA LYS A 231 13.18 -17.79 -7.07
C LYS A 231 14.01 -17.15 -5.93
N LEU A 232 13.31 -16.49 -5.01
CA LEU A 232 13.84 -16.03 -3.73
C LEU A 232 13.39 -16.97 -2.60
N PRO A 233 13.93 -16.84 -1.37
CA PRO A 233 13.43 -17.62 -0.24
C PRO A 233 11.91 -17.47 -0.07
N ASP A 234 11.23 -18.53 0.32
CA ASP A 234 9.81 -18.47 0.67
C ASP A 234 9.62 -17.66 1.98
N MET A 235 8.43 -17.08 2.16
CA MET A 235 8.06 -16.32 3.36
C MET A 235 8.21 -17.20 4.62
N PRO A 236 8.95 -16.76 5.65
CA PRO A 236 9.13 -17.51 6.88
C PRO A 236 7.81 -17.88 7.56
N GLY A 237 7.76 -19.07 8.14
CA GLY A 237 6.56 -19.60 8.78
C GLY A 237 5.41 -19.92 7.81
N ARG A 238 5.58 -19.70 6.50
CA ARG A 238 4.51 -19.78 5.49
C ARG A 238 3.31 -18.90 5.84
N VAL A 239 3.56 -17.76 6.49
CA VAL A 239 2.52 -16.76 6.76
C VAL A 239 2.19 -16.04 5.46
N ILE A 240 1.01 -16.30 4.92
CA ILE A 240 0.59 -15.78 3.62
C ILE A 240 0.15 -14.32 3.79
N ARG A 241 0.62 -13.43 2.90
CA ARG A 241 0.33 -11.99 2.94
C ARG A 241 -0.53 -11.54 1.78
N VAL A 242 -0.47 -12.25 0.66
CA VAL A 242 -1.34 -11.99 -0.49
C VAL A 242 -2.81 -12.31 -0.19
N TYR A 243 -3.72 -11.74 -0.97
CA TYR A 243 -5.14 -12.09 -0.93
C TYR A 243 -5.35 -13.62 -0.99
N PRO A 244 -6.28 -14.20 -0.18
CA PRO A 244 -7.19 -13.57 0.78
C PRO A 244 -6.62 -13.36 2.18
N ALA A 245 -5.38 -13.78 2.46
CA ALA A 245 -4.77 -13.56 3.78
C ALA A 245 -4.57 -12.06 4.06
N SER A 246 -4.21 -11.29 3.03
CA SER A 246 -4.15 -9.81 3.01
C SER A 246 -3.40 -9.21 4.21
N GLY A 247 -2.12 -9.55 4.37
CA GLY A 247 -1.23 -8.84 5.28
C GLY A 247 -0.95 -7.41 4.81
N ALA A 248 -0.55 -6.54 5.74
CA ALA A 248 -0.08 -5.20 5.42
C ALA A 248 1.32 -5.29 4.79
N VAL A 249 1.50 -4.68 3.62
CA VAL A 249 2.80 -4.65 2.92
C VAL A 249 3.15 -3.25 2.41
N ALA A 250 4.41 -2.85 2.58
CA ALA A 250 4.93 -1.61 2.03
C ALA A 250 6.46 -1.65 1.83
N MET A 251 6.94 -0.84 0.88
CA MET A 251 8.37 -0.50 0.80
C MET A 251 8.68 0.54 1.89
N LYS A 252 9.69 0.27 2.73
CA LYS A 252 10.16 1.24 3.73
C LYS A 252 10.71 2.51 3.04
N PRO A 253 10.73 3.67 3.74
CA PRO A 253 11.27 4.92 3.23
C PRO A 253 12.62 4.79 2.51
N LEU A 254 12.73 5.30 1.29
CA LEU A 254 13.99 5.40 0.54
C LEU A 254 14.69 6.70 0.94
N THR A 255 15.85 6.61 1.59
CA THR A 255 16.52 7.79 2.14
C THR A 255 18.02 7.81 1.81
N PRO A 256 18.68 8.98 1.85
CA PRO A 256 20.14 9.04 1.72
C PRO A 256 20.88 8.12 2.69
N GLU A 257 20.40 8.01 3.93
CA GLU A 257 21.04 7.22 4.99
C GLU A 257 21.03 5.72 4.70
N ASN A 258 20.01 5.22 3.99
CA ASN A 258 19.95 3.83 3.53
C ASN A 258 20.34 3.66 2.05
N ASN A 259 20.94 4.70 1.44
CA ASN A 259 21.33 4.71 0.03
C ASN A 259 20.17 4.41 -0.93
N TRP A 260 18.96 4.86 -0.57
CA TRP A 260 17.71 4.58 -1.28
C TRP A 260 17.52 3.10 -1.63
N THR A 261 17.86 2.22 -0.68
CA THR A 261 17.77 0.76 -0.87
C THR A 261 16.34 0.28 -0.61
N PRO A 262 15.67 -0.38 -1.57
CA PRO A 262 14.36 -0.99 -1.34
C PRO A 262 14.42 -2.09 -0.28
N ASP A 263 13.69 -1.90 0.82
CA ASP A 263 13.45 -2.89 1.89
C ASP A 263 11.93 -3.06 2.04
N ILE A 264 11.41 -4.23 1.68
CA ILE A 264 9.97 -4.50 1.64
C ILE A 264 9.55 -5.14 2.96
N LEU A 265 8.63 -4.48 3.69
CA LEU A 265 8.10 -4.93 4.98
C LEU A 265 6.73 -5.60 4.79
N PHE A 266 6.58 -6.78 5.38
CA PHE A 266 5.35 -7.56 5.46
C PHE A 266 4.95 -7.74 6.91
N CYS A 267 3.68 -7.51 7.23
CA CYS A 267 3.11 -7.65 8.58
C CYS A 267 1.68 -8.19 8.52
N GLY A 268 1.24 -8.99 9.50
CA GLY A 268 -0.13 -9.53 9.48
C GLY A 268 -0.38 -10.77 8.59
N GLY A 269 -1.61 -10.95 8.11
CA GLY A 269 -1.95 -12.08 7.22
C GLY A 269 -2.29 -13.37 7.98
N SER A 270 -2.12 -14.53 7.34
CA SER A 270 -2.61 -15.81 7.89
C SER A 270 -1.71 -16.99 7.52
N ASP A 271 -1.51 -17.89 8.47
CA ASP A 271 -0.84 -19.20 8.32
C ASP A 271 -1.83 -20.37 8.24
N MET A 272 -3.09 -20.09 7.86
CA MET A 272 -4.11 -21.11 7.62
C MET A 272 -3.57 -22.25 6.75
N PRO A 273 -3.83 -23.52 7.12
CA PRO A 273 -3.38 -24.67 6.35
C PRO A 273 -4.05 -24.72 4.97
N GLU A 274 -3.41 -25.38 4.00
CA GLU A 274 -3.84 -25.41 2.60
C GLU A 274 -5.32 -25.81 2.42
N ASP A 275 -5.78 -26.81 3.18
CA ASP A 275 -7.15 -27.31 3.10
C ASP A 275 -8.19 -26.29 3.60
N ALA A 276 -7.81 -25.33 4.44
CA ALA A 276 -8.71 -24.33 4.97
C ALA A 276 -9.13 -23.29 3.90
N TRP A 277 -8.33 -23.07 2.86
CA TRP A 277 -8.61 -22.11 1.78
C TRP A 277 -9.78 -22.53 0.88
N GLY A 278 -10.19 -23.80 0.91
CA GLY A 278 -11.40 -24.27 0.25
C GLY A 278 -11.32 -24.37 -1.27
N ASN A 279 -12.44 -24.08 -1.92
CA ASN A 279 -12.72 -24.53 -3.29
C ASN A 279 -13.02 -23.38 -4.28
N TYR A 280 -12.36 -22.23 -4.14
CA TYR A 280 -12.60 -20.98 -4.89
C TYR A 280 -13.85 -20.20 -4.50
N SER A 281 -14.91 -20.87 -4.08
CA SER A 281 -16.17 -20.20 -3.75
C SER A 281 -16.15 -19.60 -2.35
N TYR A 282 -15.56 -20.33 -1.41
CA TYR A 282 -15.48 -19.96 0.00
C TYR A 282 -14.44 -20.84 0.72
N PRO A 283 -13.97 -20.42 1.91
CA PRO A 283 -13.08 -21.24 2.73
C PRO A 283 -13.77 -22.49 3.27
N ASN A 284 -13.00 -23.54 3.53
CA ASN A 284 -13.52 -24.77 4.14
C ASN A 284 -13.81 -24.61 5.65
N ILE A 285 -13.20 -23.62 6.29
CA ILE A 285 -13.39 -23.33 7.72
C ILE A 285 -14.10 -22.00 7.93
N ASN A 286 -14.61 -21.81 9.15
CA ASN A 286 -15.01 -20.51 9.66
C ASN A 286 -13.77 -19.63 9.90
N THR A 287 -13.36 -18.89 8.87
CA THR A 287 -12.13 -18.07 8.95
C THR A 287 -12.20 -17.03 10.05
N TRP A 288 -13.39 -16.51 10.36
CA TRP A 288 -13.59 -15.55 11.46
C TRP A 288 -13.23 -16.08 12.86
N ASP A 289 -13.02 -17.40 13.03
CA ASP A 289 -12.54 -18.02 14.27
C ASP A 289 -11.01 -18.25 14.26
N TYR A 290 -10.35 -18.02 13.12
CA TYR A 290 -8.92 -18.22 12.94
C TYR A 290 -8.15 -16.91 13.15
N PRO A 291 -7.17 -16.83 14.06
CA PRO A 291 -6.44 -15.60 14.33
C PRO A 291 -5.53 -15.22 13.15
N ALA A 292 -5.45 -13.92 12.87
CA ALA A 292 -4.43 -13.37 11.99
C ALA A 292 -3.05 -13.42 12.67
N SER A 293 -1.99 -13.37 11.87
CA SER A 293 -0.63 -13.34 12.39
C SER A 293 -0.26 -11.96 12.94
N THR A 294 0.60 -11.90 13.94
CA THR A 294 1.34 -10.68 14.34
C THR A 294 2.69 -10.57 13.64
N ASP A 295 3.11 -11.63 12.95
CA ASP A 295 4.46 -11.79 12.43
C ASP A 295 4.82 -10.71 11.42
N CYS A 296 5.96 -10.04 11.59
CA CYS A 296 6.54 -9.17 10.58
C CYS A 296 7.90 -9.66 10.07
N HIS A 297 8.14 -9.51 8.77
CA HIS A 297 9.41 -9.79 8.12
C HIS A 297 9.71 -8.72 7.07
N SER A 298 10.99 -8.43 6.84
CA SER A 298 11.41 -7.61 5.70
C SER A 298 12.45 -8.28 4.84
N ILE A 299 12.56 -7.85 3.59
CA ILE A 299 13.54 -8.37 2.63
C ILE A 299 14.08 -7.22 1.79
N ILE A 300 15.39 -7.19 1.62
CA ILE A 300 16.05 -6.38 0.60
C ILE A 300 16.20 -7.28 -0.63
N PRO A 301 15.41 -7.06 -1.70
CA PRO A 301 15.39 -7.97 -2.84
C PRO A 301 16.67 -7.96 -3.66
N GLU A 302 17.42 -6.85 -3.62
CA GLU A 302 18.65 -6.63 -4.36
C GLU A 302 19.73 -6.01 -3.45
N PRO A 303 20.35 -6.82 -2.57
CA PRO A 303 21.39 -6.33 -1.68
C PRO A 303 22.56 -5.71 -2.46
N THR A 304 23.01 -4.52 -2.05
CA THR A 304 24.08 -3.79 -2.75
C THR A 304 25.46 -4.42 -2.56
N ASP A 305 25.61 -5.33 -1.61
CA ASP A 305 26.85 -6.05 -1.31
C ASP A 305 26.96 -7.40 -2.05
N ASN A 306 26.02 -7.71 -2.96
CA ASN A 306 25.88 -8.97 -3.68
C ASN A 306 25.62 -10.20 -2.78
N SER A 307 25.17 -10.00 -1.54
CA SER A 307 24.66 -11.10 -0.73
C SER A 307 23.35 -11.65 -1.32
N ALA A 308 23.02 -12.91 -0.97
CA ALA A 308 21.74 -13.49 -1.37
C ALA A 308 20.59 -12.78 -0.62
N PRO A 309 19.47 -12.43 -1.28
CA PRO A 309 18.30 -11.89 -0.61
C PRO A 309 17.79 -12.85 0.45
N THR A 310 17.55 -12.33 1.66
CA THR A 310 17.03 -13.11 2.79
C THR A 310 15.96 -12.33 3.51
N TYR A 311 14.94 -13.03 4.00
CA TYR A 311 13.98 -12.45 4.92
C TYR A 311 14.63 -12.26 6.29
N VAL A 312 14.47 -11.07 6.85
CA VAL A 312 14.89 -10.68 8.19
C VAL A 312 13.65 -10.50 9.04
N LYS A 313 13.64 -11.15 10.22
CA LYS A 313 12.57 -10.99 11.20
C LYS A 313 12.54 -9.53 11.69
N ASP A 314 11.37 -8.90 11.61
CA ASP A 314 11.12 -7.57 12.17
C ASP A 314 10.30 -7.68 13.48
N ASP A 315 10.04 -6.55 14.13
CA ASP A 315 9.22 -6.50 15.34
C ASP A 315 7.78 -6.93 15.03
N ASP A 316 7.20 -7.79 15.86
CA ASP A 316 5.80 -8.21 15.71
C ASP A 316 4.84 -7.03 15.84
N LEU A 317 3.73 -7.08 15.09
CA LEU A 317 2.61 -6.19 15.30
C LEU A 317 2.12 -6.29 16.75
N PRO A 318 1.73 -5.17 17.38
CA PRO A 318 1.14 -5.20 18.73
C PRO A 318 -0.12 -6.05 18.83
N ASP A 319 -0.92 -6.08 17.76
CA ASP A 319 -2.15 -6.85 17.63
C ASP A 319 -2.14 -7.65 16.31
N PRO A 320 -2.71 -8.88 16.30
CA PRO A 320 -2.86 -9.64 15.06
C PRO A 320 -3.70 -8.85 14.05
N ARG A 321 -3.35 -8.91 12.76
CA ARG A 321 -4.04 -8.11 11.74
C ARG A 321 -4.05 -8.75 10.36
N THR A 322 -5.25 -9.02 9.82
CA THR A 322 -5.51 -9.15 8.38
C THR A 322 -6.11 -7.84 7.87
N MET A 323 -5.96 -7.55 6.57
CA MET A 323 -6.44 -6.35 5.88
C MET A 323 -5.91 -5.03 6.47
N GLY A 324 -4.75 -5.08 7.12
CA GLY A 324 -4.06 -3.86 7.56
C GLY A 324 -3.46 -3.11 6.37
N GLN A 325 -3.49 -1.78 6.42
CA GLN A 325 -2.94 -0.92 5.36
C GLN A 325 -1.81 -0.05 5.89
N PHE A 326 -0.66 -0.11 5.22
CA PHE A 326 0.44 0.81 5.45
C PHE A 326 0.24 2.13 4.69
N ILE A 327 0.28 3.25 5.41
CA ILE A 327 0.31 4.60 4.84
C ILE A 327 1.64 5.27 5.21
N LEU A 328 2.43 5.64 4.20
CA LEU A 328 3.70 6.35 4.39
C LEU A 328 3.42 7.80 4.81
N LEU A 329 3.96 8.21 5.97
CA LEU A 329 3.78 9.57 6.49
C LEU A 329 5.00 10.46 6.14
N PRO A 330 4.81 11.79 5.98
CA PRO A 330 5.89 12.71 5.62
C PRO A 330 7.08 12.73 6.58
N ASP A 331 6.89 12.41 7.86
CA ASP A 331 7.98 12.37 8.84
C ASP A 331 8.88 11.12 8.72
N GLY A 332 8.55 10.20 7.81
CA GLY A 332 9.25 8.95 7.57
C GLY A 332 8.74 7.78 8.41
N THR A 333 7.71 7.99 9.23
CA THR A 333 7.00 6.90 9.90
C THR A 333 5.92 6.30 9.00
N MET A 334 5.38 5.14 9.38
CA MET A 334 4.39 4.41 8.59
C MET A 334 3.19 4.06 9.49
N LEU A 335 2.01 4.56 9.14
CA LEU A 335 0.76 4.22 9.83
C LEU A 335 0.27 2.85 9.37
N VAL A 336 -0.14 1.99 10.30
CA VAL A 336 -0.96 0.81 10.03
C VAL A 336 -2.36 1.05 10.59
N ILE A 337 -3.35 0.95 9.71
CA ILE A 337 -4.78 1.15 10.03
C ILE A 337 -5.63 0.10 9.30
N ASN A 338 -6.91 0.02 9.65
CA ASN A 338 -7.89 -0.95 9.14
C ASN A 338 -7.58 -2.41 9.51
N GLY A 339 -8.52 -3.30 9.26
CA GLY A 339 -8.34 -4.72 9.42
C GLY A 339 -8.98 -5.35 10.65
N ALA A 340 -8.73 -6.65 10.80
CA ALA A 340 -9.33 -7.52 11.80
C ALA A 340 -8.29 -8.44 12.45
N ALA A 341 -8.53 -8.81 13.69
CA ALA A 341 -7.68 -9.73 14.45
C ALA A 341 -7.88 -11.18 14.01
N ASN A 342 -9.05 -11.52 13.43
CA ASN A 342 -9.36 -12.86 12.96
C ASN A 342 -9.88 -12.87 11.52
N GLY A 343 -9.53 -13.93 10.79
CA GLY A 343 -10.06 -14.26 9.47
C GLY A 343 -9.27 -13.70 8.30
N THR A 344 -9.96 -13.53 7.18
CA THR A 344 -9.38 -13.24 5.87
C THR A 344 -10.18 -12.17 5.15
N ALA A 345 -9.57 -11.58 4.13
CA ALA A 345 -10.23 -10.73 3.17
C ALA A 345 -11.26 -11.52 2.35
N GLY A 346 -12.42 -10.94 2.09
CA GLY A 346 -13.49 -11.58 1.34
C GLY A 346 -14.83 -11.56 2.05
N TYR A 347 -15.84 -12.02 1.32
CA TYR A 347 -17.16 -12.29 1.84
C TYR A 347 -17.70 -13.59 1.20
N ALA A 348 -18.58 -14.29 1.90
CA ALA A 348 -19.26 -15.49 1.40
C ALA A 348 -20.61 -15.67 2.10
N GLN A 349 -21.49 -16.52 1.53
CA GLN A 349 -22.77 -16.89 2.16
C GLN A 349 -22.73 -18.26 2.86
N ALA A 350 -21.57 -18.92 2.82
CA ALA A 350 -21.31 -20.19 3.47
C ALA A 350 -19.79 -20.38 3.62
N THR A 351 -19.42 -21.35 4.46
CA THR A 351 -18.10 -21.98 4.50
C THR A 351 -18.28 -23.50 4.44
N GLY A 352 -17.18 -24.26 4.36
CA GLY A 352 -17.25 -25.72 4.49
C GLY A 352 -17.77 -26.21 5.86
N GLN A 353 -17.69 -25.38 6.91
CA GLN A 353 -18.18 -25.68 8.26
C GLN A 353 -19.57 -25.11 8.55
N THR A 354 -19.94 -24.01 7.88
CA THR A 354 -21.21 -23.29 8.08
C THR A 354 -21.92 -23.19 6.73
N ALA A 355 -22.83 -24.12 6.46
CA ALA A 355 -23.45 -24.27 5.13
C ALA A 355 -24.61 -23.29 4.86
N LEU A 356 -25.21 -22.72 5.91
CA LEU A 356 -26.36 -21.83 5.80
C LEU A 356 -25.97 -20.40 6.18
N TYR A 357 -26.35 -19.44 5.34
CA TYR A 357 -26.11 -18.01 5.60
C TYR A 357 -26.68 -17.54 6.95
N GLY A 358 -27.86 -18.03 7.35
CA GLY A 358 -28.49 -17.68 8.62
C GLY A 358 -27.69 -18.10 9.86
N ASP A 359 -26.73 -19.02 9.70
CA ASP A 359 -25.86 -19.50 10.77
C ASP A 359 -24.51 -18.75 10.80
N MET A 360 -24.25 -17.85 9.85
CA MET A 360 -23.05 -17.03 9.84
C MET A 360 -23.18 -15.87 10.84
N PRO A 361 -22.38 -15.83 11.92
CA PRO A 361 -22.58 -14.88 13.03
C PRO A 361 -22.26 -13.43 12.65
N TRP A 362 -21.51 -13.21 11.57
CA TRP A 362 -21.01 -11.90 11.14
C TRP A 362 -21.56 -11.49 9.76
N GLY A 363 -22.73 -12.02 9.38
CA GLY A 363 -23.24 -11.87 8.03
C GLY A 363 -22.29 -12.52 7.02
N MET A 364 -22.05 -11.87 5.89
CA MET A 364 -21.19 -12.44 4.83
C MET A 364 -19.68 -12.29 5.11
N SER A 365 -19.28 -11.60 6.19
CA SER A 365 -17.87 -11.33 6.46
C SER A 365 -17.08 -12.60 6.76
N LEU A 366 -15.93 -12.76 6.11
CA LEU A 366 -14.94 -13.81 6.40
C LEU A 366 -13.93 -13.40 7.50
N ALA A 367 -14.15 -12.25 8.13
CA ALA A 367 -13.34 -11.73 9.23
C ALA A 367 -14.21 -11.32 10.43
N SER A 368 -13.61 -11.34 11.62
CA SER A 368 -14.20 -10.82 12.86
C SER A 368 -13.17 -10.11 13.72
N ALA A 369 -13.60 -9.59 14.88
CA ALA A 369 -12.77 -8.82 15.80
C ALA A 369 -12.03 -7.65 15.11
N PRO A 370 -12.75 -6.61 14.63
CA PRO A 370 -12.14 -5.44 14.01
C PRO A 370 -11.07 -4.81 14.90
N VAL A 371 -9.93 -4.45 14.34
CA VAL A 371 -8.85 -3.80 15.09
C VAL A 371 -8.97 -2.29 14.94
N PHE A 372 -9.67 -1.68 15.91
CA PHE A 372 -10.01 -0.25 15.89
C PHE A 372 -8.82 0.68 16.11
N LYS A 373 -7.79 0.22 16.82
CA LYS A 373 -6.63 1.04 17.16
C LYS A 373 -5.61 1.03 16.01
N PRO A 374 -5.21 2.20 15.47
CA PRO A 374 -4.07 2.27 14.58
C PRO A 374 -2.76 2.12 15.36
N VAL A 375 -1.70 1.77 14.65
CA VAL A 375 -0.32 1.73 15.19
C VAL A 375 0.63 2.39 14.22
N ILE A 376 1.70 3.00 14.72
CA ILE A 376 2.74 3.64 13.89
C ILE A 376 4.03 2.82 13.99
N TYR A 377 4.63 2.57 12.83
CA TYR A 377 5.95 1.98 12.66
C TYR A 377 6.98 3.06 12.37
N ASP A 378 8.06 3.10 13.15
CA ASP A 378 9.23 3.95 12.91
C ASP A 378 10.45 3.08 12.52
N PRO A 379 10.82 3.02 11.23
CA PRO A 379 11.94 2.20 10.75
C PRO A 379 13.30 2.63 11.33
N THR A 380 13.40 3.84 11.87
CA THR A 380 14.66 4.38 12.43
C THR A 380 14.91 3.90 13.86
N LYS A 381 13.89 3.34 14.54
CA LYS A 381 14.06 2.81 15.89
C LYS A 381 14.79 1.46 15.87
N PRO A 382 15.55 1.15 16.94
CA PRO A 382 16.07 -0.19 17.16
C PRO A 382 14.95 -1.23 17.20
N SER A 383 15.27 -2.47 16.82
CA SER A 383 14.35 -3.60 17.02
C SER A 383 13.93 -3.73 18.49
N GLY A 384 12.68 -4.13 18.68
CA GLY A 384 11.91 -4.16 19.92
C GLY A 384 11.22 -2.83 20.26
N LYS A 385 11.32 -1.80 19.41
CA LYS A 385 10.84 -0.43 19.68
C LYS A 385 10.27 0.28 18.46
N ARG A 386 10.04 -0.43 17.36
CA ARG A 386 9.59 0.19 16.09
C ARG A 386 8.10 0.51 16.09
N TRP A 387 7.30 -0.24 16.83
CA TRP A 387 5.86 -0.03 16.94
C TRP A 387 5.47 0.87 18.11
N SER A 388 4.52 1.78 17.87
CA SER A 388 3.89 2.55 18.93
C SER A 388 2.42 2.87 18.61
N ASP A 389 1.58 2.74 19.63
CA ASP A 389 0.17 3.12 19.64
C ASP A 389 -0.11 4.27 20.64
N LYS A 390 0.97 4.84 21.19
CA LYS A 390 0.90 5.80 22.29
C LYS A 390 0.28 7.11 21.81
N GLY A 391 -0.80 7.51 22.48
CA GLY A 391 -1.51 8.75 22.14
C GLY A 391 -2.37 8.63 20.88
N LEU A 392 -2.55 7.42 20.34
CA LEU A 392 -3.44 7.18 19.22
C LEU A 392 -4.82 6.76 19.72
N SER A 393 -5.87 7.37 19.18
CA SER A 393 -7.26 7.01 19.48
C SER A 393 -7.77 5.88 18.58
N GLU A 394 -8.78 5.17 19.04
CA GLU A 394 -9.46 4.12 18.29
C GLU A 394 -10.57 4.68 17.37
N SER A 395 -10.70 4.11 16.17
CA SER A 395 -11.91 4.29 15.36
C SER A 395 -13.11 3.65 16.06
N LYS A 396 -14.31 4.12 15.75
CA LYS A 396 -15.56 3.45 16.17
C LYS A 396 -16.21 2.67 15.04
N ILE A 397 -15.58 2.65 13.88
CA ILE A 397 -16.10 2.08 12.64
C ILE A 397 -15.27 0.83 12.29
N PRO A 398 -15.89 -0.35 12.15
CA PRO A 398 -15.21 -1.55 11.67
C PRO A 398 -14.73 -1.37 10.21
N ARG A 399 -13.44 -1.11 10.02
CA ARG A 399 -12.81 -1.01 8.69
C ARG A 399 -12.26 -2.37 8.27
N LEU A 400 -13.10 -3.22 7.68
CA LEU A 400 -12.76 -4.59 7.30
C LEU A 400 -12.48 -4.68 5.79
N TYR A 401 -12.89 -5.78 5.15
CA TYR A 401 -12.76 -5.95 3.71
C TYR A 401 -13.43 -4.80 2.96
N HIS A 402 -12.77 -4.32 1.90
CA HIS A 402 -13.15 -3.13 1.14
C HIS A 402 -13.07 -1.80 1.88
N SER A 403 -12.28 -1.71 2.95
CA SER A 403 -11.82 -0.42 3.47
C SER A 403 -10.58 0.08 2.73
N SER A 404 -10.41 1.40 2.72
CA SER A 404 -9.27 2.09 2.09
C SER A 404 -8.78 3.24 2.97
N ALA A 405 -7.50 3.60 2.82
CA ALA A 405 -6.91 4.77 3.47
C ALA A 405 -5.86 5.43 2.57
N ILE A 406 -5.76 6.76 2.59
CA ILE A 406 -4.84 7.51 1.72
C ILE A 406 -4.31 8.80 2.39
N LEU A 407 -3.03 9.12 2.17
CA LEU A 407 -2.40 10.35 2.65
C LEU A 407 -2.94 11.57 1.88
N LEU A 408 -3.26 12.64 2.62
CA LEU A 408 -3.72 13.92 2.08
C LEU A 408 -2.61 15.00 2.04
N PRO A 409 -2.77 16.06 1.23
CA PRO A 409 -1.81 17.17 1.13
C PRO A 409 -1.57 17.91 2.45
N ASP A 410 -2.53 17.96 3.36
CA ASP A 410 -2.37 18.59 4.67
C ASP A 410 -1.58 17.74 5.68
N ALA A 411 -1.12 16.56 5.24
CA ALA A 411 -0.46 15.48 5.98
C ALA A 411 -1.39 14.66 6.90
N SER A 412 -2.72 14.80 6.81
CA SER A 412 -3.64 13.86 7.46
C SER A 412 -3.88 12.62 6.59
N VAL A 413 -4.60 11.62 7.12
CA VAL A 413 -4.94 10.39 6.38
C VAL A 413 -6.46 10.24 6.32
N LEU A 414 -7.02 10.20 5.11
CA LEU A 414 -8.44 9.89 4.88
C LEU A 414 -8.67 8.39 4.93
N VAL A 415 -9.72 7.95 5.63
CA VAL A 415 -10.10 6.55 5.83
C VAL A 415 -11.57 6.39 5.50
N ALA A 416 -11.93 5.42 4.65
CA ALA A 416 -13.30 5.22 4.20
C ALA A 416 -13.56 3.76 3.76
N GLY A 417 -14.80 3.47 3.38
CA GLY A 417 -15.23 2.13 2.96
C GLY A 417 -15.30 1.12 4.11
N SER A 418 -15.32 -0.16 3.74
CA SER A 418 -15.75 -1.34 4.51
C SER A 418 -17.11 -1.81 4.01
N ASN A 419 -17.09 -2.91 3.25
CA ASN A 419 -18.30 -3.54 2.75
C ASN A 419 -18.07 -5.04 2.54
N PRO A 420 -17.98 -5.84 3.62
CA PRO A 420 -17.81 -7.29 3.53
C PRO A 420 -19.12 -8.01 3.16
N ASN A 421 -19.89 -7.44 2.22
CA ASN A 421 -21.19 -7.95 1.75
C ASN A 421 -21.21 -8.05 0.24
N VAL A 422 -22.14 -8.84 -0.32
CA VAL A 422 -22.31 -8.96 -1.79
C VAL A 422 -22.94 -7.72 -2.41
N ASP A 423 -23.85 -7.06 -1.70
CA ASP A 423 -24.61 -5.86 -2.09
C ASP A 423 -24.80 -4.98 -0.84
N VAL A 424 -25.44 -3.82 -0.98
CA VAL A 424 -25.70 -2.88 0.12
C VAL A 424 -26.47 -3.57 1.23
N ASN A 425 -25.90 -3.57 2.42
CA ASN A 425 -26.56 -4.10 3.61
C ASN A 425 -26.25 -3.23 4.82
N LEU A 426 -27.26 -2.52 5.33
CA LEU A 426 -27.13 -1.58 6.44
C LEU A 426 -27.56 -2.18 7.80
N THR A 427 -28.03 -3.43 7.81
CA THR A 427 -28.62 -4.08 9.00
C THR A 427 -27.82 -5.28 9.51
N THR A 428 -26.75 -5.65 8.82
CA THR A 428 -25.84 -6.75 9.22
C THR A 428 -24.84 -6.31 10.28
N ALA A 429 -24.11 -7.26 10.86
CA ALA A 429 -23.11 -7.00 11.91
C ALA A 429 -22.00 -6.03 11.45
N PHE A 430 -21.59 -6.13 10.18
CA PHE A 430 -20.63 -5.24 9.53
C PHE A 430 -21.28 -4.61 8.28
N PRO A 431 -22.01 -3.49 8.46
CA PRO A 431 -22.77 -2.88 7.38
C PRO A 431 -21.88 -2.25 6.32
N THR A 432 -22.46 -2.03 5.13
CA THR A 432 -21.88 -1.17 4.09
C THR A 432 -21.63 0.23 4.66
N GLU A 433 -20.39 0.71 4.59
CA GLU A 433 -19.95 1.91 5.30
C GLU A 433 -19.63 3.07 4.36
N TYR A 434 -20.42 4.15 4.47
CA TYR A 434 -20.27 5.38 3.70
C TYR A 434 -19.59 6.50 4.48
N ARG A 435 -19.44 6.38 5.82
CA ARG A 435 -18.83 7.44 6.62
C ARG A 435 -17.33 7.47 6.39
N ALA A 436 -16.80 8.65 6.14
CA ALA A 436 -15.36 8.92 6.11
C ALA A 436 -14.85 9.36 7.49
N GLU A 437 -13.63 8.97 7.79
CA GLU A 437 -12.84 9.45 8.93
C GLU A 437 -11.53 10.09 8.45
N ILE A 438 -11.00 11.04 9.21
CA ILE A 438 -9.64 11.54 9.05
C ILE A 438 -8.85 11.17 10.30
N PHE A 439 -7.70 10.52 10.09
CA PHE A 439 -6.69 10.32 11.12
C PHE A 439 -5.68 11.48 11.06
N TYR A 440 -5.43 12.10 12.21
CA TYR A 440 -4.44 13.16 12.40
C TYR A 440 -3.20 12.58 13.09
N PRO A 441 -2.08 12.35 12.39
CA PRO A 441 -0.88 11.77 12.99
C PRO A 441 -0.28 12.60 14.14
N PRO A 442 0.62 12.04 14.98
CA PRO A 442 1.15 12.71 16.17
C PRO A 442 1.76 14.10 15.94
N TYR A 443 2.33 14.37 14.76
CA TYR A 443 2.87 15.69 14.44
C TYR A 443 1.80 16.79 14.37
N PHE A 444 0.50 16.45 14.35
CA PHE A 444 -0.56 17.45 14.46
C PHE A 444 -0.57 18.21 15.79
N ALA A 445 0.17 17.74 16.80
CA ALA A 445 0.29 18.41 18.10
C ALA A 445 0.83 19.84 17.98
N ASN A 446 1.61 20.13 16.94
CA ASN A 446 2.21 21.44 16.68
C ASN A 446 1.82 21.99 15.31
N ILE A 447 0.69 21.56 14.74
CA ILE A 447 0.35 21.82 13.34
C ILE A 447 0.18 23.30 12.97
N SER A 448 -0.14 24.15 13.95
CA SER A 448 -0.24 25.60 13.79
C SER A 448 1.09 26.27 13.47
N SER A 449 2.21 25.58 13.73
CA SER A 449 3.57 26.06 13.48
C SER A 449 4.24 25.31 12.34
N ARG A 450 3.45 24.73 11.42
CA ARG A 450 3.99 23.96 10.30
C ARG A 450 4.91 24.83 9.42
N PRO A 451 5.99 24.26 8.85
CA PRO A 451 6.88 24.99 7.95
C PRO A 451 6.14 25.58 6.75
N VAL A 452 6.55 26.78 6.33
CA VAL A 452 6.02 27.50 5.16
C VAL A 452 7.13 27.68 4.12
N PRO A 453 7.47 26.63 3.35
CA PRO A 453 8.50 26.71 2.33
C PRO A 453 8.12 27.60 1.15
N HIS A 454 9.11 28.32 0.63
CA HIS A 454 9.03 29.10 -0.61
C HIS A 454 9.91 28.48 -1.69
N ASN A 455 9.67 28.86 -2.96
CA ASN A 455 10.41 28.39 -4.14
C ASN A 455 10.35 26.87 -4.38
N LEU A 456 9.26 26.22 -3.98
CA LEU A 456 9.02 24.80 -4.30
C LEU A 456 8.90 24.61 -5.83
N PRO A 457 9.61 23.63 -6.42
CA PRO A 457 9.51 23.35 -7.84
C PRO A 457 8.18 22.66 -8.18
N THR A 458 7.70 22.85 -9.41
CA THR A 458 6.54 22.12 -9.96
C THR A 458 6.95 20.87 -10.74
N LYS A 459 8.25 20.70 -10.99
CA LYS A 459 8.81 19.57 -11.72
C LYS A 459 10.20 19.22 -11.21
N LEU A 460 10.50 17.93 -11.11
CA LEU A 460 11.84 17.41 -10.79
C LEU A 460 12.34 16.48 -11.90
N GLY A 461 13.65 16.53 -12.14
CA GLY A 461 14.37 15.59 -13.00
C GLY A 461 15.04 14.46 -12.22
N TYR A 462 15.69 13.57 -12.95
CA TYR A 462 16.54 12.51 -12.39
C TYR A 462 18.01 12.94 -12.46
N GLY A 463 18.53 13.46 -11.35
CA GLY A 463 19.83 14.14 -11.29
C GLY A 463 19.85 15.49 -12.02
N GLY A 464 21.03 16.11 -12.09
CA GLY A 464 21.23 17.48 -12.57
C GLY A 464 21.45 18.49 -11.44
N ASP A 465 21.23 19.77 -11.76
CA ASP A 465 21.49 20.88 -10.85
C ASP A 465 20.54 20.89 -9.65
N SER A 466 21.11 21.17 -8.48
CA SER A 466 20.34 21.44 -7.26
C SER A 466 19.46 22.68 -7.40
N PHE A 467 18.41 22.77 -6.60
CA PHE A 467 17.54 23.94 -6.48
C PHE A 467 17.43 24.38 -5.02
N ASP A 468 17.05 25.64 -4.81
CA ASP A 468 17.00 26.23 -3.49
C ASP A 468 15.55 26.34 -2.99
N ILE A 469 15.30 25.89 -1.76
CA ILE A 469 14.05 26.12 -1.02
C ILE A 469 14.35 27.10 0.11
N GLU A 470 13.50 28.11 0.28
CA GLU A 470 13.64 29.10 1.34
C GLU A 470 12.65 28.84 2.47
N LEU A 471 13.12 29.00 3.71
CA LEU A 471 12.32 28.98 4.93
C LEU A 471 12.62 30.24 5.75
N GLY A 472 11.60 31.05 6.02
CA GLY A 472 11.72 32.17 6.94
C GLY A 472 11.64 31.73 8.40
N PRO A 473 11.91 32.64 9.36
CA PRO A 473 11.87 32.36 10.80
C PRO A 473 10.49 31.92 11.31
N GLU A 474 9.42 32.17 10.56
CA GLU A 474 8.07 31.66 10.82
C GLU A 474 7.91 30.15 10.58
N SER A 475 8.84 29.54 9.83
CA SER A 475 8.76 28.13 9.44
C SER A 475 9.35 27.15 10.45
N TYR A 476 9.90 27.63 11.57
CA TYR A 476 10.50 26.79 12.60
C TYR A 476 10.50 27.49 13.96
N ALA A 477 10.72 26.73 15.03
CA ALA A 477 10.91 27.25 16.38
C ALA A 477 12.35 27.04 16.85
N GLY A 478 12.88 27.98 17.64
CA GLY A 478 14.21 27.85 18.25
C GLY A 478 15.36 28.30 17.35
N ASN A 479 16.48 27.60 17.42
CA ASN A 479 17.70 27.97 16.71
C ASN A 479 17.64 27.57 15.24
N ALA A 480 17.91 28.53 14.34
CA ALA A 480 17.84 28.33 12.89
C ALA A 480 18.81 27.25 12.36
N ASN A 481 20.02 27.14 12.91
CA ASN A 481 20.95 26.09 12.51
C ASN A 481 20.50 24.71 12.94
N ASP A 482 19.86 24.59 14.10
CA ASP A 482 19.34 23.31 14.57
C ASP A 482 18.09 22.89 13.79
N ALA A 483 17.21 23.85 13.47
CA ALA A 483 16.09 23.65 12.57
C ALA A 483 16.55 23.21 11.17
N ALA A 484 17.54 23.90 10.59
CA ALA A 484 18.08 23.58 9.27
C ALA A 484 18.68 22.16 9.24
N LYS A 485 19.46 21.77 10.25
CA LYS A 485 20.01 20.40 10.38
C LYS A 485 18.93 19.32 10.50
N ALA A 486 17.80 19.65 11.12
CA ALA A 486 16.68 18.74 11.30
C ALA A 486 15.69 18.75 10.13
N THR A 487 15.96 19.55 9.10
CA THR A 487 15.06 19.70 7.95
C THR A 487 15.29 18.60 6.93
N LYS A 488 14.19 18.01 6.45
CA LYS A 488 14.17 17.04 5.35
C LYS A 488 13.26 17.54 4.25
N VAL A 489 13.62 17.24 3.01
CA VAL A 489 12.74 17.42 1.85
C VAL A 489 12.39 16.05 1.33
N VAL A 490 11.09 15.74 1.29
CA VAL A 490 10.60 14.39 1.02
C VAL A 490 9.53 14.42 -0.05
N LEU A 491 9.54 13.40 -0.91
CA LEU A 491 8.53 13.13 -1.91
C LEU A 491 7.72 11.92 -1.45
N VAL A 492 6.40 12.07 -1.40
CA VAL A 492 5.49 10.97 -1.09
C VAL A 492 4.50 10.81 -2.22
N ARG A 493 4.44 9.61 -2.78
CA ARG A 493 3.36 9.19 -3.66
C ARG A 493 2.34 8.41 -2.83
N PRO A 494 1.10 8.93 -2.65
CA PRO A 494 0.10 8.23 -1.85
C PRO A 494 -0.33 6.87 -2.44
N GLY A 495 -0.28 6.73 -3.77
CA GLY A 495 -0.61 5.50 -4.49
C GLY A 495 -2.10 5.38 -4.87
N PHE A 496 -2.49 4.18 -5.31
CA PHE A 496 -3.88 3.76 -5.53
C PHE A 496 -4.22 2.67 -4.50
N THR A 497 -5.13 2.96 -3.58
CA THR A 497 -5.45 2.07 -2.46
C THR A 497 -6.71 1.28 -2.72
N THR A 498 -6.66 -0.03 -2.47
CA THR A 498 -7.82 -0.93 -2.49
C THR A 498 -7.44 -2.31 -1.93
N HIS A 499 -8.39 -3.08 -1.38
CA HIS A 499 -8.17 -4.49 -0.97
C HIS A 499 -6.93 -4.72 -0.08
N ALA A 500 -6.70 -3.81 0.87
CA ALA A 500 -5.50 -3.76 1.73
C ALA A 500 -4.16 -3.49 1.01
N MET A 501 -4.18 -3.29 -0.30
CA MET A 501 -3.04 -2.91 -1.13
C MET A 501 -2.96 -1.39 -1.30
N ASN A 502 -1.75 -0.90 -1.55
CA ASN A 502 -1.51 0.47 -1.98
C ASN A 502 -0.48 0.50 -3.12
N MET A 503 -0.99 0.43 -4.34
CA MET A 503 -0.21 0.29 -5.56
C MET A 503 0.53 1.59 -5.87
N GLY A 504 1.81 1.52 -6.24
CA GLY A 504 2.63 2.69 -6.54
C GLY A 504 3.01 3.58 -5.34
N GLN A 505 2.61 3.28 -4.10
CA GLN A 505 2.97 4.09 -2.93
C GLN A 505 4.49 4.13 -2.71
N ARG A 506 5.08 5.32 -2.61
CA ARG A 506 6.54 5.52 -2.42
C ARG A 506 6.82 6.69 -1.50
N TYR A 507 7.91 6.58 -0.74
CA TYR A 507 8.52 7.68 0.01
C TYR A 507 9.98 7.80 -0.41
N VAL A 508 10.40 9.00 -0.78
CA VAL A 508 11.78 9.31 -1.16
C VAL A 508 12.23 10.59 -0.47
N GLN A 509 13.27 10.52 0.35
CA GLN A 509 13.97 11.70 0.87
C GLN A 509 15.01 12.19 -0.13
N LEU A 510 15.04 13.49 -0.40
CA LEU A 510 16.05 14.14 -1.24
C LEU A 510 17.25 14.55 -0.39
N ASN A 511 18.45 14.49 -0.99
CA ASN A 511 19.63 15.08 -0.37
C ASN A 511 19.46 16.60 -0.28
N ASN A 512 19.86 17.17 0.84
CA ASN A 512 19.91 18.62 0.98
C ASN A 512 21.08 19.03 1.88
N THR A 513 21.63 20.19 1.59
CA THR A 513 22.50 20.95 2.49
C THR A 513 21.81 22.29 2.79
N PHE A 514 22.38 23.13 3.66
CA PHE A 514 21.71 24.36 4.04
C PHE A 514 22.67 25.51 4.33
N THR A 515 22.12 26.71 4.25
CA THR A 515 22.69 27.93 4.80
C THR A 515 21.71 28.59 5.73
N VAL A 516 22.25 29.35 6.68
CA VAL A 516 21.46 30.13 7.62
C VAL A 516 21.99 31.56 7.60
N SER A 517 21.12 32.52 7.32
CA SER A 517 21.47 33.94 7.40
C SER A 517 21.52 34.42 8.85
N ASP A 518 22.13 35.58 9.07
CA ASP A 518 22.15 36.23 10.40
C ASP A 518 20.75 36.59 10.91
N THR A 519 19.76 36.71 10.01
CA THR A 519 18.35 36.97 10.36
C THR A 519 17.55 35.69 10.63
N GLY A 520 18.18 34.52 10.53
CA GLY A 520 17.55 33.21 10.72
C GLY A 520 16.88 32.63 9.48
N ASN A 521 17.00 33.25 8.31
CA ASN A 521 16.45 32.64 7.09
C ASN A 521 17.28 31.41 6.72
N ILE A 522 16.62 30.29 6.46
CA ILE A 522 17.26 29.05 6.03
C ILE A 522 17.09 28.93 4.52
N THR A 523 18.18 28.70 3.79
CA THR A 523 18.13 28.25 2.39
C THR A 523 18.60 26.81 2.34
N LEU A 524 17.72 25.90 1.91
CA LEU A 524 18.06 24.50 1.65
C LEU A 524 18.53 24.38 0.20
N HIS A 525 19.71 23.81 -0.01
CA HIS A 525 20.21 23.43 -1.33
C HIS A 525 19.86 21.95 -1.58
N VAL A 526 18.80 21.72 -2.34
CA VAL A 526 18.16 20.40 -2.49
C VAL A 526 18.59 19.77 -3.81
N SER A 527 18.96 18.50 -3.78
CA SER A 527 19.26 17.74 -5.00
C SER A 527 18.00 17.43 -5.79
N GLN A 528 18.16 17.16 -7.09
CA GLN A 528 17.15 16.46 -7.88
C GLN A 528 16.90 15.05 -7.32
N VAL A 529 15.90 14.35 -7.87
CA VAL A 529 15.65 12.93 -7.55
C VAL A 529 16.90 12.13 -7.91
N TYR A 530 17.22 11.10 -7.10
CA TYR A 530 18.32 10.18 -7.40
C TYR A 530 18.20 9.68 -8.85
N PRO A 531 19.30 9.62 -9.64
CA PRO A 531 19.25 9.38 -11.09
C PRO A 531 18.96 7.91 -11.44
N ASN A 532 17.83 7.40 -10.96
CA ASN A 532 17.32 6.06 -11.18
C ASN A 532 15.78 6.08 -11.16
N PRO A 533 15.13 6.16 -12.33
CA PRO A 533 13.67 6.16 -12.43
C PRO A 533 12.97 4.91 -11.90
N ASN A 534 13.67 3.80 -11.65
CA ASN A 534 13.08 2.60 -11.03
C ASN A 534 12.76 2.79 -9.54
N LEU A 535 13.48 3.69 -8.84
CA LEU A 535 13.24 3.96 -7.42
C LEU A 535 12.03 4.89 -7.20
N LEU A 536 11.79 5.79 -8.15
CA LEU A 536 10.62 6.66 -8.17
C LEU A 536 10.25 6.95 -9.62
N GLN A 537 9.24 6.23 -10.10
CA GLN A 537 8.76 6.31 -11.48
C GLN A 537 8.21 7.70 -11.82
N PRO A 538 8.22 8.11 -13.10
CA PRO A 538 7.74 9.44 -13.48
C PRO A 538 6.24 9.59 -13.23
N GLY A 539 5.83 10.79 -12.80
CA GLY A 539 4.44 11.09 -12.46
C GLY A 539 4.26 11.93 -11.19
N PRO A 540 3.01 12.11 -10.73
CA PRO A 540 2.69 12.98 -9.61
C PRO A 540 3.21 12.43 -8.27
N VAL A 541 3.69 13.35 -7.43
CA VAL A 541 4.06 13.14 -6.02
C VAL A 541 3.75 14.40 -5.21
N LEU A 542 3.52 14.25 -3.91
CA LEU A 542 3.52 15.35 -2.96
C LEU A 542 4.94 15.61 -2.46
N MET A 543 5.40 16.86 -2.52
CA MET A 543 6.62 17.32 -1.85
C MET A 543 6.27 17.96 -0.50
N PHE A 544 6.93 17.50 0.55
CA PHE A 544 6.86 18.08 1.89
C PHE A 544 8.23 18.57 2.34
N VAL A 545 8.25 19.70 3.04
CA VAL A 545 9.41 20.15 3.83
C VAL A 545 9.09 19.86 5.30
N VAL A 546 9.94 19.07 5.94
CA VAL A 546 9.70 18.53 7.28
C VAL A 546 10.78 19.06 8.22
N VAL A 547 10.38 19.87 9.19
CA VAL A 547 11.31 20.46 10.18
C VAL A 547 11.01 19.85 11.53
N HIS A 548 12.00 19.20 12.15
CA HIS A 548 11.82 18.49 13.44
C HIS A 548 10.63 17.50 13.45
N GLY A 549 10.38 16.83 12.31
CA GLY A 549 9.25 15.88 12.17
C GLY A 549 7.89 16.54 11.91
N LEU A 550 7.80 17.88 11.83
CA LEU A 550 6.59 18.60 11.48
C LEU A 550 6.56 18.92 9.98
N PRO A 551 5.64 18.32 9.19
CA PRO A 551 5.56 18.58 7.75
C PRO A 551 4.86 19.91 7.42
N SER A 552 5.28 20.54 6.32
CA SER A 552 4.54 21.59 5.63
C SER A 552 3.20 21.09 5.08
N VAL A 553 2.39 21.97 4.48
CA VAL A 553 1.40 21.49 3.49
C VAL A 553 2.18 20.93 2.29
N GLY A 554 1.78 19.76 1.83
CA GLY A 554 2.37 19.09 0.67
C GLY A 554 2.00 19.81 -0.62
N LYS A 555 2.96 19.91 -1.54
CA LYS A 555 2.73 20.45 -2.88
C LYS A 555 2.89 19.39 -3.95
N MET A 556 1.89 19.28 -4.80
CA MET A 556 1.90 18.31 -5.90
C MET A 556 2.86 18.79 -6.99
N LEU A 557 3.73 17.91 -7.43
CA LEU A 557 4.65 18.16 -8.55
C LEU A 557 4.80 16.90 -9.41
N THR A 558 5.34 17.07 -10.61
CA THR A 558 5.65 15.95 -11.51
C THR A 558 7.12 15.59 -11.46
N VAL A 559 7.42 14.30 -11.25
CA VAL A 559 8.78 13.76 -11.45
C VAL A 559 8.92 13.25 -12.90
N GLY A 560 10.06 13.52 -13.53
CA GLY A 560 10.35 13.08 -14.88
C GLY A 560 9.79 14.00 -15.96
N THR A 561 9.76 13.57 -17.22
CA THR A 561 9.42 14.41 -18.37
C THR A 561 7.93 14.74 -18.47
N GLY A 562 7.08 13.96 -17.82
CA GLY A 562 5.62 14.01 -17.96
C GLY A 562 5.08 13.17 -19.12
N LYS A 563 5.93 12.33 -19.73
CA LYS A 563 5.58 11.47 -20.86
C LYS A 563 6.02 10.02 -20.61
N ILE A 564 5.38 9.10 -21.32
CA ILE A 564 5.84 7.71 -21.42
C ILE A 564 7.00 7.67 -22.41
N GLU A 565 8.22 7.67 -21.87
CA GLU A 565 9.47 7.62 -22.62
C GLU A 565 10.64 7.29 -21.67
N ALA A 566 11.78 6.87 -22.24
CA ALA A 566 13.00 6.74 -21.45
C ALA A 566 13.35 8.08 -20.79
N GLN A 567 13.40 8.09 -19.46
CA GLN A 567 13.58 9.31 -18.69
C GLN A 567 15.05 9.78 -18.73
N PRO A 568 15.33 11.06 -19.06
CA PRO A 568 16.67 11.59 -19.02
C PRO A 568 17.25 11.56 -17.61
N THR A 569 18.46 11.01 -17.46
CA THR A 569 19.21 11.02 -16.21
C THR A 569 20.50 11.83 -16.35
N ALA A 570 20.87 12.57 -15.31
CA ALA A 570 22.15 13.25 -15.20
C ALA A 570 22.84 12.90 -13.87
N ALA A 571 24.15 13.16 -13.76
CA ALA A 571 24.81 13.12 -12.46
C ALA A 571 24.20 14.20 -11.55
N ILE A 572 24.07 13.92 -10.25
CA ILE A 572 23.68 14.94 -9.28
C ILE A 572 24.83 15.96 -9.18
N ALA A 573 24.53 17.25 -9.35
CA ALA A 573 25.51 18.29 -9.09
C ALA A 573 25.78 18.34 -7.58
N GLU A 574 26.93 17.84 -7.15
CA GLU A 574 27.35 17.98 -5.75
C GLU A 574 27.74 19.43 -5.47
N LYS A 575 26.89 20.18 -4.76
CA LYS A 575 27.37 21.32 -3.98
C LYS A 575 28.11 20.75 -2.77
N SER A 576 29.44 20.82 -2.79
CA SER A 576 30.27 20.33 -1.70
C SER A 576 29.85 20.95 -0.36
N ASN A 577 29.84 20.17 0.72
CA ASN A 577 29.61 20.64 2.09
C ASN A 577 30.63 21.71 2.58
N ASN A 578 31.57 22.13 1.75
CA ASN A 578 32.66 23.04 2.10
C ASN A 578 32.38 24.52 1.77
N ASP A 579 31.25 24.88 1.18
CA ASP A 579 30.99 26.28 0.79
C ASP A 579 30.41 27.17 1.89
N PHE A 580 30.34 26.70 3.15
CA PHE A 580 29.89 27.52 4.29
C PHE A 580 30.89 27.51 5.44
N ALA A 581 31.88 28.40 5.33
CA ALA A 581 32.67 28.85 6.47
C ALA A 581 31.89 29.93 7.24
N PRO A 582 31.61 29.77 8.55
CA PRO A 582 31.32 30.91 9.39
C PRO A 582 32.62 31.70 9.58
N GLY A 583 32.55 33.02 9.39
CA GLY A 583 33.68 33.91 9.61
C GLY A 583 34.24 33.77 11.02
N MET A 584 35.43 33.18 11.13
CA MET A 584 36.39 33.51 12.19
C MET A 584 37.78 33.61 11.57
N ALA A 585 38.26 34.84 11.42
CA ALA A 585 39.64 35.12 11.05
C ALA A 585 40.59 34.59 12.14
N ALA A 586 41.17 33.41 11.92
CA ALA A 586 42.32 32.93 12.68
C ALA A 586 43.59 33.39 11.95
N VAL A 587 44.27 34.38 12.53
CA VAL A 587 45.62 34.79 12.13
C VAL A 587 46.58 33.64 12.45
N SER A 588 46.96 32.85 11.44
CA SER A 588 48.05 31.87 11.57
C SER A 588 49.34 32.48 11.03
N ARG A 589 50.25 32.79 11.96
CA ARG A 589 51.65 33.11 11.63
C ARG A 589 52.31 31.85 11.09
N GLY A 590 52.89 31.96 9.90
CA GLY A 590 53.64 30.90 9.26
C GLY A 590 54.87 30.48 10.06
N LEU A 591 55.10 29.17 10.09
CA LEU A 591 56.43 28.59 10.26
C LEU A 591 56.51 27.36 9.35
N SER A 592 57.12 27.58 8.20
CA SER A 592 57.54 26.55 7.26
C SER A 592 58.79 25.85 7.79
N ILE A 593 58.71 24.54 8.02
CA ILE A 593 59.89 23.68 8.09
C ILE A 593 59.70 22.54 7.09
N SER A 594 60.56 22.57 6.07
CA SER A 594 60.74 21.53 5.06
C SER A 594 61.52 20.36 5.66
N ALA A 595 61.09 19.12 5.38
CA ALA A 595 61.91 17.93 5.59
C ALA A 595 61.76 16.97 4.40
N THR A 596 62.81 16.92 3.60
CA THR A 596 63.05 15.95 2.52
C THR A 596 63.52 14.60 3.05
N GLY A 597 62.83 13.53 2.67
CA GLY A 597 63.37 12.22 2.24
C GLY A 597 64.15 11.32 3.22
N ARG A 598 63.69 10.06 3.38
CA ARG A 598 64.32 8.84 2.80
C ARG A 598 63.71 7.55 3.38
N ARG A 599 63.56 6.56 2.49
CA ARG A 599 63.24 5.15 2.80
C ARG A 599 64.34 4.50 3.65
N ALA A 600 63.94 3.68 4.61
CA ALA A 600 64.71 2.52 5.08
C ALA A 600 63.75 1.42 5.56
N GLN A 601 64.01 0.18 5.13
CA GLN A 601 63.35 -1.04 5.55
C GLN A 601 63.78 -1.44 6.98
N GLY A 602 62.89 -2.09 7.72
CA GLY A 602 63.22 -2.76 8.98
C GLY A 602 61.99 -3.45 9.59
N GLU A 603 61.99 -4.78 9.56
CA GLU A 603 61.01 -5.62 10.25
C GLU A 603 61.10 -5.46 11.77
N SER A 604 59.97 -5.44 12.45
CA SER A 604 59.86 -5.83 13.87
C SER A 604 58.39 -6.07 14.25
N ARG A 605 58.08 -7.31 14.62
CA ARG A 605 56.84 -7.69 15.30
C ARG A 605 56.91 -7.21 16.75
N SER A 606 55.89 -6.49 17.22
CA SER A 606 55.68 -6.32 18.67
C SER A 606 54.19 -6.38 19.01
N TRP A 607 53.90 -7.26 19.98
CA TRP A 607 52.59 -7.44 20.61
C TRP A 607 52.39 -6.35 21.66
N ILE A 608 51.24 -5.68 21.67
CA ILE A 608 50.85 -4.75 22.74
C ILE A 608 49.65 -5.32 23.49
N THR A 609 49.94 -5.77 24.70
CA THR A 609 48.98 -6.16 25.74
C THR A 609 48.48 -4.90 26.46
N VAL A 610 47.18 -4.61 26.40
CA VAL A 610 46.56 -3.50 27.15
C VAL A 610 46.06 -4.02 28.50
N ARG A 611 46.61 -3.48 29.60
CA ARG A 611 46.05 -3.60 30.96
C ARG A 611 45.37 -2.28 31.35
N PRO A 612 44.14 -2.28 31.89
CA PRO A 612 43.57 -1.07 32.46
C PRO A 612 44.01 -0.88 33.93
N ARG A 613 44.37 0.36 34.26
CA ARG A 613 44.71 0.82 35.61
C ARG A 613 43.44 1.03 36.44
N ARG A 614 43.47 0.51 37.68
CA ARG A 614 42.56 0.88 38.77
C ARG A 614 42.90 2.29 39.30
N ARG A 615 41.88 3.07 39.63
CA ARG A 615 41.92 4.06 40.72
C ARG A 615 40.75 3.75 41.66
N ALA A 616 41.10 3.53 42.93
CA ALA A 616 40.18 3.44 44.05
C ALA A 616 40.04 4.81 44.70
N LEU A 617 38.85 5.14 45.22
CA LEU A 617 38.66 6.03 46.36
C LEU A 617 37.50 5.51 47.23
N LEU A 618 37.56 5.91 48.49
CA LEU A 618 37.18 5.20 49.71
C LEU A 618 35.67 5.08 50.01
N PHE A 619 35.40 4.06 50.83
CA PHE A 619 34.18 3.68 51.53
C PHE A 619 33.74 4.64 52.64
N LEU A 620 32.41 4.62 52.92
CA LEU A 620 31.76 4.48 54.24
C LEU A 620 30.35 3.89 53.97
N SER A 621 30.15 2.58 54.14
CA SER A 621 29.31 1.90 55.18
C SER A 621 27.88 2.43 55.30
N SER A 622 26.77 1.68 55.29
CA SER A 622 26.39 0.28 55.57
C SER A 622 24.89 0.17 55.15
N SER A 623 24.25 -0.93 54.75
CA SER A 623 24.29 -2.32 55.23
C SER A 623 23.61 -3.26 54.20
N THR A 624 24.35 -4.30 53.86
CA THR A 624 24.06 -5.73 53.55
C THR A 624 22.66 -6.22 54.03
N THR A 625 21.95 -7.16 53.38
CA THR A 625 22.41 -8.47 52.92
C THR A 625 21.47 -9.12 51.89
N ILE A 626 22.10 -9.59 50.80
CA ILE A 626 21.61 -10.62 49.89
C ILE A 626 22.06 -11.98 50.45
N VAL A 627 21.15 -12.96 50.49
CA VAL A 627 21.48 -14.39 50.61
C VAL A 627 21.42 -14.99 49.21
N LEU A 628 22.54 -15.57 48.79
CA LEU A 628 22.67 -16.48 47.67
C LEU A 628 22.06 -17.84 48.06
N GLU A 629 21.27 -18.48 47.19
CA GLU A 629 21.56 -19.88 46.82
C GLU A 629 20.81 -20.38 45.57
N ARG A 630 21.58 -21.07 44.73
CA ARG A 630 21.29 -22.24 43.88
C ARG A 630 20.05 -22.24 42.98
N GLN A 631 20.34 -22.13 41.68
CA GLN A 631 19.55 -22.72 40.60
C GLN A 631 19.45 -24.25 40.78
N GLN A 632 18.23 -24.75 40.92
CA GLN A 632 17.85 -26.09 40.48
C GLN A 632 16.83 -25.95 39.35
N LEU A 633 17.08 -26.66 38.25
CA LEU A 633 16.10 -26.93 37.21
C LEU A 633 15.03 -27.87 37.76
N GLU A 634 13.77 -27.46 37.69
CA GLU A 634 12.63 -28.37 37.67
C GLU A 634 11.69 -28.01 36.52
N CYS A 635 11.57 -28.94 35.56
CA CYS A 635 10.41 -29.03 34.68
C CYS A 635 9.20 -29.44 35.53
N SER A 636 8.12 -28.67 35.52
CA SER A 636 6.82 -29.15 35.96
C SER A 636 5.79 -28.99 34.83
N ILE A 637 5.19 -30.13 34.49
CA ILE A 637 3.97 -30.26 33.72
C ILE A 637 2.82 -29.98 34.69
N ARG A 638 1.90 -29.09 34.34
CA ARG A 638 0.54 -29.11 34.91
C ARG A 638 -0.50 -29.02 33.79
N ALA A 639 -1.33 -30.06 33.74
CA ALA A 639 -2.57 -30.12 33.01
C ALA A 639 -3.67 -29.35 33.76
N GLY A 640 -4.60 -28.77 32.99
CA GLY A 640 -6.03 -28.69 33.29
C GLY A 640 -6.47 -27.93 34.55
N ALA A 641 -6.91 -26.70 34.36
CA ALA A 641 -8.02 -26.13 35.12
C ALA A 641 -9.00 -25.46 34.14
N ALA A 642 -10.22 -26.00 34.08
CA ALA A 642 -11.34 -25.44 33.36
C ALA A 642 -11.68 -24.03 33.89
N TYR A 643 -11.94 -23.08 32.99
CA TYR A 643 -12.71 -21.88 33.31
C TYR A 643 -13.97 -21.86 32.45
N ALA A 644 -15.06 -22.27 33.07
CA ALA A 644 -16.37 -21.76 32.74
C ALA A 644 -16.52 -20.40 33.43
N THR A 645 -16.84 -19.35 32.66
CA THR A 645 -17.99 -18.45 32.89
C THR A 645 -17.89 -17.28 31.91
N ALA A 646 -18.88 -17.21 31.03
CA ALA A 646 -19.14 -16.08 30.17
C ALA A 646 -19.40 -14.83 31.01
N SER A 647 -18.77 -13.71 30.65
CA SER A 647 -19.21 -12.38 31.08
C SER A 647 -20.19 -11.87 30.03
N GLN A 648 -21.46 -11.79 30.43
CA GLN A 648 -22.52 -11.14 29.68
C GLN A 648 -22.26 -9.63 29.69
N VAL A 649 -22.22 -9.02 28.51
CA VAL A 649 -22.40 -7.57 28.36
C VAL A 649 -23.91 -7.29 28.41
N PRO A 650 -24.41 -6.35 29.24
CA PRO A 650 -25.84 -6.16 29.43
C PRO A 650 -26.46 -5.40 28.25
N LEU A 651 -27.40 -6.06 27.58
CA LEU A 651 -28.37 -5.43 26.67
C LEU A 651 -29.30 -4.53 27.49
N GLN A 652 -29.32 -3.23 27.17
CA GLN A 652 -30.37 -2.32 27.64
C GLN A 652 -31.66 -2.62 26.87
N ALA A 653 -32.72 -2.93 27.61
CA ALA A 653 -34.07 -3.10 27.12
C ALA A 653 -34.59 -1.80 26.51
N TYR A 654 -35.07 -1.87 25.26
CA TYR A 654 -35.92 -0.85 24.66
C TYR A 654 -37.37 -1.34 24.74
N ASP A 655 -38.24 -0.45 25.21
CA ASP A 655 -39.64 -0.69 25.56
C ASP A 655 -40.52 -0.82 24.31
N ASP A 656 -41.25 -1.93 24.23
CA ASP A 656 -42.25 -2.23 23.20
C ASP A 656 -43.58 -1.55 23.57
N SER A 657 -43.93 -0.50 22.82
CA SER A 657 -45.34 -0.22 22.55
C SER A 657 -45.47 0.44 21.19
N HIS A 658 -46.21 -0.20 20.28
CA HIS A 658 -47.30 0.34 19.44
C HIS A 658 -47.58 -0.55 18.22
N GLY A 659 -48.69 -1.31 18.28
CA GLY A 659 -49.69 -1.48 17.21
C GLY A 659 -49.33 -2.20 15.89
N PRO A 660 -50.16 -3.16 15.41
CA PRO A 660 -49.82 -3.98 14.24
C PRO A 660 -50.09 -3.25 12.93
N GLN A 661 -49.10 -3.21 12.02
CA GLN A 661 -49.33 -2.84 10.62
C GLN A 661 -48.84 -3.95 9.68
N THR A 662 -49.84 -4.68 9.18
CA THR A 662 -49.95 -5.27 7.83
C THR A 662 -48.68 -5.83 7.18
N HIS A 663 -48.59 -7.17 7.19
CA HIS A 663 -47.78 -7.96 6.27
C HIS A 663 -48.01 -7.57 4.80
N GLY A 664 -47.03 -6.91 4.20
CA GLY A 664 -46.81 -6.91 2.76
C GLY A 664 -45.97 -8.11 2.40
N GLN A 665 -46.55 -9.08 1.69
CA GLN A 665 -45.84 -10.19 1.09
C GLN A 665 -44.83 -9.65 0.06
N TYR A 666 -43.54 -9.85 0.30
CA TYR A 666 -42.52 -9.85 -0.75
C TYR A 666 -42.16 -11.31 -1.04
N GLY A 667 -42.39 -11.71 -2.29
CA GLY A 667 -42.22 -13.07 -2.75
C GLY A 667 -40.75 -13.50 -2.76
N ASP A 668 -40.55 -14.78 -2.44
CA ASP A 668 -39.35 -15.55 -2.76
C ASP A 668 -38.99 -15.35 -4.24
N HIS A 669 -37.95 -14.57 -4.50
CA HIS A 669 -37.18 -14.68 -5.73
C HIS A 669 -35.88 -15.41 -5.40
N GLN A 670 -35.86 -16.69 -5.78
CA GLN A 670 -34.65 -17.50 -5.87
C GLN A 670 -33.62 -16.75 -6.72
N TYR A 671 -32.58 -16.22 -6.09
CA TYR A 671 -31.40 -15.74 -6.82
C TYR A 671 -30.64 -16.96 -7.34
N GLY A 672 -30.56 -17.03 -8.67
CA GLY A 672 -30.03 -18.17 -9.39
C GLY A 672 -28.56 -18.43 -9.09
N HIS A 673 -28.28 -19.69 -8.76
CA HIS A 673 -26.96 -20.29 -8.90
C HIS A 673 -26.44 -20.07 -10.33
N ASN A 674 -25.36 -19.30 -10.48
CA ASN A 674 -24.56 -19.32 -11.71
C ASN A 674 -23.69 -20.58 -11.75
N GLY A 675 -24.32 -21.73 -11.99
CA GLY A 675 -23.68 -22.92 -12.53
C GLY A 675 -23.80 -22.88 -14.04
N TYR A 676 -22.74 -22.46 -14.74
CA TYR A 676 -22.71 -22.54 -16.20
C TYR A 676 -22.53 -23.99 -16.64
N GLN A 677 -23.59 -24.57 -17.23
CA GLN A 677 -23.50 -25.75 -18.09
C GLN A 677 -22.88 -25.33 -19.43
N SER A 678 -21.73 -25.90 -19.78
CA SER A 678 -21.26 -25.94 -21.16
C SER A 678 -21.85 -27.19 -21.84
N GLY A 679 -22.80 -26.97 -22.74
CA GLY A 679 -23.25 -27.99 -23.68
C GLY A 679 -22.20 -28.22 -24.76
N GLY A 680 -21.49 -29.33 -24.66
CA GLY A 680 -20.66 -29.90 -25.73
C GLY A 680 -20.86 -31.41 -25.73
N GLY A 681 -21.76 -31.90 -26.58
CA GLY A 681 -22.04 -33.32 -26.70
C GLY A 681 -20.86 -34.09 -27.29
N ALA A 682 -20.35 -35.06 -26.53
CA ALA A 682 -19.64 -36.21 -27.07
C ALA A 682 -19.99 -37.43 -26.20
N SER A 683 -20.69 -38.37 -26.83
CA SER A 683 -21.00 -39.70 -26.32
C SER A 683 -19.73 -40.43 -25.90
N TYR A 684 -19.66 -40.92 -24.66
CA TYR A 684 -18.73 -41.99 -24.31
C TYR A 684 -19.42 -43.06 -23.46
N ASP A 685 -19.28 -44.27 -23.98
CA ASP A 685 -19.82 -45.51 -23.48
C ASP A 685 -19.29 -45.90 -22.10
N ASN A 686 -20.17 -46.58 -21.36
CA ASN A 686 -19.87 -47.43 -20.22
C ASN A 686 -18.66 -48.33 -20.48
N TYR A 687 -17.64 -48.25 -19.61
CA TYR A 687 -16.91 -49.43 -19.16
C TYR A 687 -16.54 -49.28 -17.69
N GLY A 688 -17.12 -50.17 -16.88
CA GLY A 688 -16.76 -50.35 -15.48
C GLY A 688 -15.37 -50.95 -15.33
N GLY A 689 -14.70 -50.55 -14.26
CA GLY A 689 -13.42 -51.09 -13.83
C GLY A 689 -13.21 -50.76 -12.35
N SER A 690 -13.59 -51.70 -11.51
CA SER A 690 -13.42 -51.71 -10.06
C SER A 690 -11.95 -51.63 -9.63
N ALA A 691 -11.64 -50.80 -8.64
CA ALA A 691 -10.57 -51.06 -7.70
C ALA A 691 -10.97 -50.52 -6.32
N GLN A 692 -11.38 -51.46 -5.45
CA GLN A 692 -11.46 -51.25 -4.01
C GLN A 692 -10.04 -51.06 -3.45
N THR A 693 -9.84 -50.06 -2.60
CA THR A 693 -8.89 -50.16 -1.50
C THR A 693 -9.51 -49.61 -0.21
N GLN A 694 -9.25 -50.36 0.85
CA GLN A 694 -9.94 -50.39 2.12
C GLN A 694 -9.69 -49.15 2.98
N TYR A 695 -10.76 -48.70 3.64
CA TYR A 695 -10.73 -47.95 4.89
C TYR A 695 -10.32 -48.91 6.03
N ASP A 696 -9.35 -48.54 6.86
CA ASP A 696 -9.16 -49.09 8.20
C ASP A 696 -9.05 -47.92 9.22
N PRO A 697 -9.96 -47.83 10.21
CA PRO A 697 -10.03 -46.71 11.13
C PRO A 697 -9.47 -47.05 12.52
N TYR A 698 -8.19 -46.77 12.80
CA TYR A 698 -7.70 -46.68 14.19
C TYR A 698 -6.47 -45.76 14.28
N TYR A 699 -6.64 -44.56 14.84
CA TYR A 699 -5.51 -43.88 15.49
C TYR A 699 -5.99 -43.12 16.74
N ASN A 700 -5.51 -43.59 17.88
CA ASN A 700 -5.68 -43.07 19.22
C ASN A 700 -4.46 -42.17 19.55
N PRO A 701 -4.63 -40.93 20.03
CA PRO A 701 -3.53 -40.01 20.25
C PRO A 701 -2.97 -40.18 21.67
N ASP A 702 -1.90 -40.97 21.85
CA ASP A 702 -1.05 -40.93 23.05
C ASP A 702 0.23 -41.78 22.88
N ASP A 703 1.36 -41.19 22.46
CA ASP A 703 2.68 -41.53 23.05
C ASP A 703 3.71 -40.44 22.72
N ARG A 704 3.97 -39.57 23.71
CA ARG A 704 5.19 -38.75 23.77
C ARG A 704 6.28 -39.58 24.43
N ARG A 705 7.32 -40.00 23.72
CA ARG A 705 8.59 -40.40 24.34
C ARG A 705 9.83 -40.01 23.54
N CYS A 706 10.59 -39.06 24.08
CA CYS A 706 11.97 -38.78 23.75
C CYS A 706 12.88 -39.97 24.14
N LYS A 707 13.76 -40.41 23.21
CA LYS A 707 15.02 -41.10 23.53
C LYS A 707 16.14 -40.60 22.62
N ARG A 708 17.25 -40.15 23.23
CA ARG A 708 18.56 -39.93 22.59
C ARG A 708 19.43 -41.18 22.72
N ARG A 709 20.10 -41.59 21.63
CA ARG A 709 21.51 -42.07 21.56
C ARG A 709 21.88 -42.32 20.08
N THR A 710 22.73 -41.48 19.49
CA THR A 710 24.18 -41.66 19.18
C THR A 710 24.51 -42.43 17.89
N THR A 711 25.04 -41.66 16.91
CA THR A 711 26.12 -41.93 15.92
C THR A 711 26.17 -43.24 15.15
N VAL A 712 26.03 -43.16 13.82
CA VAL A 712 26.83 -43.85 12.79
C VAL A 712 27.01 -42.89 11.59
N GLY A 713 28.22 -42.88 11.00
CA GLY A 713 28.70 -41.96 9.97
C GLY A 713 28.21 -42.20 8.52
N PRO A 714 28.85 -41.56 7.51
CA PRO A 714 28.19 -41.09 6.28
C PRO A 714 28.49 -41.93 5.01
N ALA A 715 27.83 -41.50 3.92
CA ALA A 715 28.07 -41.74 2.47
C ALA A 715 27.07 -42.72 1.78
N PRO A 716 26.81 -42.60 0.45
CA PRO A 716 27.57 -41.83 -0.55
C PRO A 716 26.78 -40.89 -1.48
N GLU A 717 27.57 -40.04 -2.14
CA GLU A 717 27.30 -39.26 -3.35
C GLU A 717 26.92 -40.16 -4.54
N GLU A 718 26.03 -39.67 -5.41
CA GLU A 718 25.98 -40.06 -6.82
C GLU A 718 26.19 -38.82 -7.69
N GLU A 719 27.28 -38.89 -8.46
CA GLU A 719 27.61 -38.03 -9.60
C GLU A 719 26.65 -38.27 -10.77
N GLU A 720 26.45 -37.24 -11.61
CA GLU A 720 26.57 -37.33 -13.08
C GLU A 720 26.35 -35.94 -13.74
N PRO A 721 26.82 -35.67 -14.98
CA PRO A 721 28.22 -35.55 -15.39
C PRO A 721 28.55 -34.14 -15.93
N ARG A 722 29.82 -33.72 -15.83
CA ARG A 722 30.34 -32.52 -16.53
C ARG A 722 30.91 -32.89 -17.89
N VAL A 723 30.60 -32.09 -18.91
CA VAL A 723 31.29 -32.04 -20.22
C VAL A 723 31.52 -30.55 -20.57
N PRO A 724 32.64 -30.18 -21.22
CA PRO A 724 33.42 -29.00 -20.83
C PRO A 724 33.12 -27.73 -21.63
N VAL A 725 33.46 -26.59 -21.03
CA VAL A 725 33.52 -25.27 -21.68
C VAL A 725 34.89 -25.06 -22.31
N SER A 726 34.92 -24.57 -23.55
CA SER A 726 36.07 -23.93 -24.19
C SER A 726 35.60 -22.69 -24.97
N PRO A 727 36.40 -21.60 -25.03
CA PRO A 727 35.94 -20.25 -25.33
C PRO A 727 36.15 -19.82 -26.79
N THR A 728 35.67 -18.60 -27.09
CA THR A 728 35.90 -17.75 -28.28
C THR A 728 34.80 -17.76 -29.36
N GLY A 729 34.44 -16.55 -29.82
CA GLY A 729 33.74 -16.34 -31.08
C GLY A 729 32.60 -15.31 -31.02
N SER A 730 32.94 -14.04 -31.25
CA SER A 730 31.98 -13.02 -31.68
C SER A 730 31.42 -13.35 -33.07
N VAL A 731 30.09 -13.43 -33.24
CA VAL A 731 29.43 -13.16 -34.53
C VAL A 731 28.00 -12.67 -34.30
N THR A 732 27.72 -11.46 -34.78
CA THR A 732 26.40 -10.88 -35.03
C THR A 732 25.70 -11.63 -36.17
N PHE A 733 24.43 -12.04 -36.04
CA PHE A 733 23.45 -12.11 -37.14
C PHE A 733 22.03 -12.21 -36.59
N GLY A 734 21.14 -11.36 -37.11
CA GLY A 734 19.70 -11.48 -36.90
C GLY A 734 19.06 -12.46 -37.88
N PHE A 735 17.89 -12.99 -37.51
CA PHE A 735 16.86 -13.50 -38.41
C PHE A 735 15.50 -13.28 -37.71
N LEU A 736 14.54 -12.53 -38.27
CA LEU A 736 13.62 -12.88 -39.36
C LEU A 736 12.55 -13.89 -38.94
N ASP A 737 11.38 -13.33 -38.64
CA ASP A 737 10.09 -14.01 -38.61
C ASP A 737 9.75 -14.59 -39.98
N HIS A 738 9.38 -15.87 -39.98
CA HIS A 738 8.61 -16.48 -41.06
C HIS A 738 7.58 -17.45 -40.47
N TYR A 739 6.30 -17.07 -40.57
CA TYR A 739 5.27 -18.01 -40.99
C TYR A 739 4.55 -17.47 -42.21
N SER A 740 4.78 -18.15 -43.32
CA SER A 740 4.26 -17.90 -44.65
C SER A 740 2.79 -18.33 -44.77
N ALA A 741 1.96 -17.45 -45.31
CA ALA A 741 0.69 -17.77 -45.94
C ALA A 741 0.89 -18.46 -47.31
N ARG A 742 -0.03 -19.36 -47.70
CA ARG A 742 -0.22 -19.79 -49.10
C ARG A 742 -1.49 -19.14 -49.68
N PRO A 743 -1.51 -18.76 -50.97
CA PRO A 743 -2.64 -18.06 -51.59
C PRO A 743 -3.48 -18.94 -52.53
N GLY A 744 -4.73 -18.53 -52.80
CA GLY A 744 -5.42 -18.84 -54.05
C GLY A 744 -6.96 -18.83 -54.00
N GLY A 745 -7.59 -17.92 -54.76
CA GLY A 745 -8.97 -18.06 -55.26
C GLY A 745 -9.89 -16.87 -54.95
N GLY A 746 -10.07 -15.96 -55.91
CA GLY A 746 -10.74 -14.68 -55.73
C GLY A 746 -12.24 -14.61 -56.05
N ALA A 747 -12.82 -13.42 -55.81
CA ALA A 747 -13.94 -12.82 -56.54
C ALA A 747 -14.06 -11.32 -56.18
N HIS A 748 -14.57 -10.52 -57.13
CA HIS A 748 -14.54 -9.05 -57.23
C HIS A 748 -15.34 -8.23 -56.18
N PRO A 749 -15.04 -6.92 -56.01
CA PRO A 749 -15.74 -5.98 -55.10
C PRO A 749 -16.74 -5.05 -55.82
N PRO A 750 -17.55 -4.29 -55.06
CA PRO A 750 -17.97 -2.95 -55.48
C PRO A 750 -17.53 -1.83 -54.50
N PRO A 751 -17.54 -0.56 -54.94
CA PRO A 751 -16.62 0.49 -54.47
C PRO A 751 -17.29 1.66 -53.71
N GLY A 752 -16.47 2.45 -53.01
CA GLY A 752 -16.80 3.81 -52.55
C GLY A 752 -15.90 4.22 -51.38
N LEU A 753 -14.77 4.90 -51.63
CA LEU A 753 -14.61 6.38 -51.53
C LEU A 753 -14.92 6.90 -50.11
N SER A 754 -14.09 7.67 -49.42
CA SER A 754 -12.81 8.31 -49.73
C SER A 754 -12.39 9.10 -48.47
N ASN A 755 -11.09 9.15 -48.21
CA ASN A 755 -10.31 10.28 -47.66
C ASN A 755 -10.92 11.17 -46.56
N LEU A 756 -10.20 11.31 -45.45
CA LEU A 756 -9.54 12.58 -45.11
C LEU A 756 -8.40 12.38 -44.09
N ARG A 757 -7.23 12.89 -44.48
CA ARG A 757 -6.03 13.08 -43.67
C ARG A 757 -6.17 14.33 -42.79
N GLN A 758 -5.42 14.32 -41.69
CA GLN A 758 -4.66 15.44 -41.09
C GLN A 758 -5.40 16.77 -40.84
N GLN A 759 -5.53 17.14 -39.56
CA GLN A 759 -4.84 18.28 -38.92
C GLN A 759 -5.59 18.69 -37.63
N GLN A 760 -4.97 18.42 -36.48
CA GLN A 760 -4.68 19.31 -35.34
C GLN A 760 -4.51 18.50 -34.06
#